data_AF-A0A8H4SI88-F1
#
_entry.id   AF-A0A8H4SI88-F1
#
_cell.length_a   1.000
_cell.length_b   1.000
_cell.length_c   1.000
_cell.angle_alpha   90.00
_cell.angle_beta   90.00
_cell.angle_gamma   90.00
#
_symmetry.space_group_name_H-M   'P 1'
#
loop_
_entity.id
_entity.type
_entity.pdbx_description
1 polymer ?
#
loop_
_entity_poly.entity_id
_entity_poly.type
_entity_poly.pdbx_seq_one_letter_code
_entity_poly.pdbx_strand_id
1 'polypeptide(L)'
;MSSVFKHARSLSGVSRLRADLLNSQLYKAISRHDTKSPVHFSRNSLAGLSLGSFRSFQSTAFLNVPESLAIDTELSQLGDHFNKKRPDSSLDEQCATVPQDSVDSSLGEKTLEKTPNIKVKPKPAEYLSKALRNTGHALGYGGQSAGFVRAHSKYTPQTQNELRTVGRPKKPSLPVILGEYLREVDPLLSSTSDKRAKKDLDIALQKVFRNTSHDYLSWRGYDAADVTAWAWIMKSHNPHEAMVRLFLFETDRAKSGATSPRIPPFIPLHLLRQQNLDAHTFRLLLIHSLHLMSGHAFPIAETPAGVAENDPELSPEDFRPQIDSGTCMILVVRLIRHARRVWPQSLLTIARAFARFLSARRVDDAERSVLVTRHDDRAKTVKFNECLWLLSIPASIAPYRSTSIQQQAQFELLRAMATHTPVLPVTRQGYRAVVAVQLAHKKTFEERQSAELKAPSWPPWKEEKLGIDSQRGNEGMFSRAMQVLSQMKDAGYSHRLWEDISSILAGWDTDHSPTVQTRAMMRRPQVLPDRPGSKSNHHEMWVARIRSTRTVREAWACFLSYQDRGLPAKGAIYAAMAEKLIYRRNAIEREFDQMSHVLPGDGLEVHPEPASARDIIYVPTEPPTVDEFLDHMRGRGLRPSGRFLALLLQSATSLHSGLHYLQCGDLTDVQIEALSVVQGKPRTYQTLDLEAFHDLPDLVFASFIKFLCTHSDITSLDVGNRNILTADRFPALIAAGSSTCAKVDLVAYSEEHPGNQHHPRALWHAIQLTKLRRAPYTPAWTHILLALTRERLAGYYGPRSRSLQRILAWHQALRALSWMRQRDVELGEEGFRILCVAFTKAIDAALKHPGTAEQSFALIHKARIRRLKATNEGDDEIDALMQHGLQVLKHQFDHLILPASKTSEHAEQSVFAGEVASETHLNVPSMLQIPSPATLHAFVRALGSVGDDEGLLHLLHWMSRSADLLKEAADEHANGDKMMRRTLVAIRVFLERRQQWIDTRVPSDLIVEANDLISRTGWDWPSDAEVTEYCQ
;
A
#
# COMPACT_ATOMS: atom_id res chain seq x y z
N MET A 1 -44.71 -1.66 10.55
CA MET A 1 -44.69 -2.03 9.10
C MET A 1 -44.97 -0.84 8.18
N SER A 2 -46.00 -0.01 8.41
CA SER A 2 -46.28 1.22 7.61
C SER A 2 -45.12 2.26 7.61
N SER A 3 -44.37 2.39 8.71
CA SER A 3 -43.18 3.27 8.80
C SER A 3 -41.98 2.77 7.98
N VAL A 4 -41.70 1.46 8.02
CA VAL A 4 -40.59 0.82 7.27
C VAL A 4 -40.75 0.97 5.76
N PHE A 5 -41.98 0.88 5.24
CA PHE A 5 -42.28 1.11 3.82
C PHE A 5 -42.22 2.58 3.40
N LYS A 6 -42.46 3.53 4.31
CA LYS A 6 -42.31 4.97 4.06
C LYS A 6 -40.83 5.38 4.03
N HIS A 7 -40.01 4.82 4.92
CA HIS A 7 -38.57 5.11 5.01
C HIS A 7 -37.74 4.43 3.91
N ALA A 8 -38.01 3.17 3.57
CA ALA A 8 -37.30 2.45 2.50
C ALA A 8 -37.52 3.08 1.10
N ARG A 9 -38.57 3.88 0.91
CA ARG A 9 -38.92 4.54 -0.36
C ARG A 9 -38.40 5.98 -0.48
N SER A 10 -38.07 6.68 0.62
CA SER A 10 -37.51 8.04 0.54
C SER A 10 -36.01 8.05 0.18
N LEU A 11 -35.29 6.96 0.49
CA LEU A 11 -33.85 6.82 0.27
C LEU A 11 -33.48 6.38 -1.16
N SER A 12 -34.47 5.98 -1.99
CA SER A 12 -34.27 5.55 -3.38
C SER A 12 -34.77 6.59 -4.39
N GLY A 13 -34.12 7.75 -4.44
CA GLY A 13 -34.10 8.64 -5.62
C GLY A 13 -35.32 9.55 -5.87
N VAL A 14 -35.04 10.85 -5.91
CA VAL A 14 -35.72 11.91 -6.68
C VAL A 14 -37.10 11.53 -7.26
N SER A 15 -38.18 11.95 -6.60
CA SER A 15 -39.42 12.43 -7.25
C SER A 15 -40.47 12.78 -6.19
N ARG A 16 -40.37 14.01 -5.62
CA ARG A 16 -41.44 14.62 -4.80
C ARG A 16 -42.80 14.67 -5.51
N LEU A 17 -42.86 14.47 -6.83
CA LEU A 17 -44.07 14.47 -7.65
C LEU A 17 -44.82 13.13 -7.75
N ARG A 18 -44.34 12.04 -7.13
CA ARG A 18 -45.04 10.73 -7.11
C ARG A 18 -45.70 10.38 -5.78
N ALA A 19 -45.50 11.18 -4.73
CA ALA A 19 -46.05 10.94 -3.40
C ALA A 19 -47.54 11.33 -3.29
N ASP A 20 -47.97 12.36 -4.01
CA ASP A 20 -49.33 12.91 -3.85
C ASP A 20 -50.41 12.07 -4.54
N LEU A 21 -50.06 11.33 -5.59
CA LEU A 21 -51.03 10.50 -6.32
C LEU A 21 -51.41 9.20 -5.57
N LEU A 22 -50.60 8.77 -4.59
CA LEU A 22 -50.80 7.52 -3.85
C LEU A 22 -51.34 7.73 -2.43
N ASN A 23 -51.19 8.93 -1.86
CA ASN A 23 -51.76 9.28 -0.55
C ASN A 23 -53.28 9.43 -0.58
N SER A 24 -53.91 9.69 -1.74
CA SER A 24 -55.38 9.86 -1.83
C SER A 24 -56.17 8.55 -1.83
N GLN A 25 -55.53 7.41 -2.12
CA GLN A 25 -56.24 6.12 -2.24
C GLN A 25 -56.13 5.20 -1.01
N LEU A 26 -55.27 5.51 -0.03
CA LEU A 26 -55.08 4.69 1.17
C LEU A 26 -55.87 5.16 2.41
N TYR A 27 -56.43 6.38 2.38
CA TYR A 27 -57.27 6.89 3.47
C TYR A 27 -58.65 6.20 3.58
N LYS A 28 -59.04 5.35 2.62
CA LYS A 28 -60.35 4.68 2.60
C LYS A 28 -60.39 3.27 3.21
N ALA A 29 -59.29 2.74 3.76
CA ALA A 29 -59.22 1.33 4.16
C ALA A 29 -58.92 1.05 5.65
N ILE A 30 -58.77 2.08 6.50
CA ILE A 30 -58.49 1.89 7.94
C ILE A 30 -59.59 2.56 8.77
N SER A 31 -60.79 2.03 8.63
CA SER A 31 -61.83 2.10 9.66
C SER A 31 -62.39 0.69 9.77
N ARG A 32 -61.92 -0.05 10.78
CA ARG A 32 -62.65 -1.11 11.50
C ARG A 32 -61.70 -1.86 12.44
N HIS A 33 -62.09 -1.85 13.73
CA HIS A 33 -61.69 -2.71 14.84
C HIS A 33 -60.40 -2.38 15.63
N ASP A 34 -60.50 -1.40 16.54
CA ASP A 34 -60.73 -1.58 17.99
C ASP A 34 -60.84 -3.05 18.50
N THR A 35 -60.31 -3.51 19.65
CA THR A 35 -60.13 -2.90 20.99
C THR A 35 -59.30 -3.82 21.91
N LYS A 36 -58.77 -3.22 22.99
CA LYS A 36 -58.56 -3.71 24.38
C LYS A 36 -57.12 -3.72 24.93
N SER A 37 -57.08 -3.22 26.16
CA SER A 37 -55.98 -2.70 26.97
C SER A 37 -55.68 -3.65 28.18
N PRO A 38 -54.99 -3.24 29.27
CA PRO A 38 -53.61 -3.65 29.57
C PRO A 38 -53.45 -4.35 30.94
N VAL A 39 -52.25 -4.89 31.25
CA VAL A 39 -51.87 -5.24 32.65
C VAL A 39 -50.39 -4.92 32.93
N HIS A 40 -50.15 -4.43 34.14
CA HIS A 40 -48.94 -3.84 34.75
C HIS A 40 -48.12 -4.84 35.61
N PHE A 41 -46.93 -4.37 36.04
CA PHE A 41 -45.99 -4.83 37.10
C PHE A 41 -45.02 -5.98 36.73
N SER A 42 -43.77 -6.08 37.23
CA SER A 42 -42.87 -5.25 38.05
C SER A 42 -41.45 -5.85 37.96
N ARG A 43 -40.43 -5.00 38.16
CA ARG A 43 -39.02 -5.30 38.44
C ARG A 43 -38.82 -6.34 39.58
N ASN A 44 -37.87 -7.28 39.42
CA ASN A 44 -36.56 -7.33 40.12
C ASN A 44 -35.84 -8.70 40.04
N SER A 45 -34.53 -8.65 40.31
CA SER A 45 -33.50 -9.70 40.54
C SER A 45 -32.76 -10.20 39.28
N LEU A 46 -31.47 -9.89 39.10
CA LEU A 46 -30.25 -10.39 39.77
C LEU A 46 -30.09 -11.91 39.70
N ALA A 47 -29.17 -12.37 38.85
CA ALA A 47 -28.04 -13.25 39.17
C ALA A 47 -27.59 -14.06 37.94
N GLY A 48 -26.29 -14.36 37.88
CA GLY A 48 -25.80 -15.57 37.23
C GLY A 48 -24.80 -15.40 36.10
N LEU A 49 -23.61 -14.92 36.43
CA LEU A 49 -22.39 -15.21 35.67
C LEU A 49 -22.18 -16.73 35.56
N SER A 50 -21.85 -17.23 34.38
CA SER A 50 -21.01 -18.44 34.26
C SER A 50 -19.89 -18.19 33.26
N LEU A 51 -18.68 -18.46 33.74
CA LEU A 51 -17.39 -18.36 33.08
C LEU A 51 -17.26 -19.48 32.03
N GLY A 52 -16.80 -19.13 30.82
CA GLY A 52 -16.57 -20.09 29.74
C GLY A 52 -15.28 -19.81 28.99
N SER A 53 -14.17 -20.32 29.53
CA SER A 53 -12.93 -20.76 28.87
C SER A 53 -12.45 -19.98 27.62
N PHE A 54 -11.41 -19.16 27.82
CA PHE A 54 -10.59 -18.60 26.76
C PHE A 54 -9.82 -19.72 26.04
N ARG A 55 -10.20 -20.00 24.79
CA ARG A 55 -9.30 -20.61 23.81
C ARG A 55 -8.74 -19.52 22.91
N SER A 56 -7.41 -19.47 22.90
CA SER A 56 -6.54 -18.67 22.05
C SER A 56 -7.05 -18.59 20.61
N PHE A 57 -7.31 -17.39 20.13
CA PHE A 57 -7.53 -17.14 18.70
C PHE A 57 -6.19 -17.27 17.97
N GLN A 58 -5.99 -18.43 17.35
CA GLN A 58 -4.97 -18.59 16.32
C GLN A 58 -5.29 -17.65 15.15
N SER A 59 -4.27 -16.87 14.80
CA SER A 59 -4.24 -15.95 13.68
C SER A 59 -4.48 -16.71 12.38
N THR A 60 -5.60 -16.43 11.72
CA THR A 60 -5.81 -16.83 10.33
C THR A 60 -4.87 -16.02 9.45
N ALA A 61 -3.82 -16.68 8.97
CA ALA A 61 -2.93 -16.23 7.92
C ALA A 61 -3.73 -15.68 6.73
N PHE A 62 -3.31 -14.55 6.15
CA PHE A 62 -3.28 -14.29 4.70
C PHE A 62 -2.58 -12.94 4.42
N LEU A 63 -1.40 -13.06 3.80
CA LEU A 63 -0.78 -12.21 2.78
C LEU A 63 -0.76 -10.68 3.01
N ASN A 64 0.17 -10.24 3.84
CA ASN A 64 1.10 -9.18 3.43
C ASN A 64 2.35 -9.92 2.99
N VAL A 65 2.75 -9.83 1.72
CA VAL A 65 4.05 -10.36 1.25
C VAL A 65 5.15 -9.70 2.09
N PRO A 66 5.79 -10.42 3.02
CA PRO A 66 7.02 -9.96 3.65
C PRO A 66 8.16 -10.23 2.67
N GLU A 67 9.29 -9.58 2.88
CA GLU A 67 10.53 -9.86 2.18
C GLU A 67 10.93 -11.34 2.32
N SER A 68 10.55 -12.19 1.36
CA SER A 68 11.08 -13.53 1.21
C SER A 68 12.33 -13.47 0.34
N LEU A 69 13.48 -13.79 0.94
CA LEU A 69 14.61 -14.33 0.20
C LEU A 69 14.37 -15.85 0.16
N ALA A 70 14.36 -16.40 -1.06
CA ALA A 70 14.46 -17.82 -1.40
C ALA A 70 13.60 -18.80 -0.58
N ILE A 71 12.54 -19.32 -1.22
CA ILE A 71 11.89 -20.57 -0.79
C ILE A 71 12.45 -21.68 -1.68
N ASP A 72 13.32 -22.52 -1.12
CA ASP A 72 13.79 -23.74 -1.75
C ASP A 72 12.61 -24.71 -1.90
N THR A 73 12.34 -25.15 -3.14
CA THR A 73 11.33 -26.17 -3.44
C THR A 73 12.07 -27.51 -3.62
N GLU A 74 12.12 -28.34 -2.58
CA GLU A 74 12.59 -29.73 -2.72
C GLU A 74 11.41 -30.62 -3.14
N LEU A 75 11.42 -31.06 -4.41
CA LEU A 75 10.61 -32.14 -4.94
C LEU A 75 11.46 -33.43 -4.90
N SER A 76 11.17 -34.33 -3.96
CA SER A 76 11.78 -35.65 -3.90
C SER A 76 11.10 -36.59 -4.90
N GLN A 77 11.81 -36.93 -5.98
CA GLN A 77 11.49 -38.08 -6.83
C GLN A 77 12.49 -39.20 -6.52
N LEU A 78 11.98 -40.31 -6.01
CA LEU A 78 12.71 -41.55 -5.77
C LEU A 78 12.55 -42.44 -7.01
N GLY A 79 13.66 -42.85 -7.62
CA GLY A 79 13.69 -43.77 -8.77
C GLY A 79 15.02 -44.50 -8.88
N ASP A 80 14.97 -45.76 -8.45
CA ASP A 80 15.78 -46.96 -8.75
C ASP A 80 17.14 -46.86 -9.48
N HIS A 81 18.17 -47.50 -8.88
CA HIS A 81 18.78 -48.70 -9.46
C HIS A 81 19.76 -49.45 -8.51
N PHE A 82 19.60 -50.79 -8.50
CA PHE A 82 20.45 -51.89 -8.04
C PHE A 82 21.98 -51.66 -8.19
N ASN A 83 22.93 -52.27 -7.44
CA ASN A 83 23.10 -53.71 -7.22
C ASN A 83 24.26 -54.09 -6.24
N LYS A 84 24.16 -55.30 -5.66
CA LYS A 84 25.23 -56.25 -5.22
C LYS A 84 25.91 -56.17 -3.83
N LYS A 85 25.53 -57.21 -3.04
CA LYS A 85 26.34 -58.25 -2.36
C LYS A 85 26.72 -58.10 -0.87
N ARG A 86 26.02 -58.96 -0.08
CA ARG A 86 26.31 -59.67 1.19
C ARG A 86 27.76 -60.22 1.32
N PRO A 87 28.28 -60.60 2.54
CA PRO A 87 27.70 -61.58 3.51
C PRO A 87 27.85 -61.18 5.01
N ASP A 88 26.96 -61.51 5.95
CA ASP A 88 26.59 -62.75 6.69
C ASP A 88 26.98 -62.64 8.18
N SER A 89 26.19 -63.36 9.01
CA SER A 89 26.31 -63.69 10.46
C SER A 89 25.32 -62.94 11.36
N SER A 90 24.15 -63.46 11.79
CA SER A 90 23.74 -64.72 12.46
C SER A 90 23.56 -64.55 13.98
N LEU A 91 22.42 -65.07 14.47
CA LEU A 91 22.08 -65.44 15.86
C LEU A 91 21.67 -64.26 16.78
N ASP A 92 20.63 -64.31 17.61
CA ASP A 92 19.66 -65.35 18.01
C ASP A 92 18.53 -64.64 18.81
N GLU A 93 17.27 -65.04 18.62
CA GLU A 93 16.40 -65.71 19.61
C GLU A 93 16.06 -64.91 20.89
N GLN A 94 14.84 -64.87 21.45
CA GLN A 94 13.68 -65.75 21.35
C GLN A 94 12.48 -65.13 22.11
N CYS A 95 11.27 -65.55 21.69
CA CYS A 95 10.04 -65.86 22.45
C CYS A 95 9.34 -64.75 23.27
N ALA A 96 8.01 -64.60 23.21
CA ALA A 96 7.00 -65.63 23.47
C ALA A 96 5.63 -65.25 22.82
N THR A 97 5.04 -66.06 21.92
CA THR A 97 3.91 -67.03 22.12
C THR A 97 2.58 -66.40 22.61
N VAL A 98 1.37 -66.71 22.14
CA VAL A 98 0.78 -67.79 21.29
C VAL A 98 -0.71 -67.40 21.01
N PRO A 99 -1.43 -68.10 20.10
CA PRO A 99 -2.45 -67.54 19.19
C PRO A 99 -3.81 -68.29 19.20
N GLN A 100 -4.51 -68.20 18.06
CA GLN A 100 -5.62 -69.03 17.51
C GLN A 100 -7.05 -68.53 17.76
N ASP A 101 -8.03 -68.72 16.88
CA ASP A 101 -8.21 -68.88 15.42
C ASP A 101 -9.69 -69.31 15.26
N SER A 102 -10.40 -68.80 14.24
CA SER A 102 -11.50 -69.47 13.51
C SER A 102 -12.21 -68.40 12.63
N VAL A 103 -11.97 -68.33 11.32
CA VAL A 103 -12.66 -69.07 10.23
C VAL A 103 -14.15 -68.71 10.13
N ASP A 104 -14.57 -67.90 9.14
CA ASP A 104 -15.27 -68.41 7.94
C ASP A 104 -15.73 -67.31 6.95
N SER A 105 -15.88 -67.74 5.70
CA SER A 105 -16.25 -67.05 4.47
C SER A 105 -17.69 -66.52 4.38
N SER A 106 -17.95 -65.43 3.63
CA SER A 106 -18.92 -65.41 2.50
C SER A 106 -19.10 -64.01 1.88
N LEU A 107 -19.30 -64.01 0.56
CA LEU A 107 -19.60 -62.90 -0.36
C LEU A 107 -20.79 -62.01 0.06
N GLY A 108 -20.71 -60.71 -0.28
CA GLY A 108 -21.87 -59.83 -0.34
C GLY A 108 -21.53 -58.34 -0.42
N GLU A 109 -21.78 -57.73 -1.59
CA GLU A 109 -21.65 -56.30 -1.91
C GLU A 109 -22.17 -55.36 -0.80
N LYS A 110 -21.37 -54.36 -0.40
CA LYS A 110 -21.85 -53.18 0.35
C LYS A 110 -21.19 -51.89 -0.12
N THR A 111 -21.97 -51.16 -0.90
CA THR A 111 -22.17 -49.71 -0.93
C THR A 111 -21.15 -48.84 -0.19
N LEU A 112 -20.44 -47.99 -0.95
CA LEU A 112 -19.58 -46.91 -0.47
C LEU A 112 -20.31 -46.00 0.54
N GLU A 113 -19.93 -46.05 1.81
CA GLU A 113 -20.40 -45.13 2.84
C GLU A 113 -19.78 -43.74 2.65
N LYS A 114 -20.66 -42.72 2.54
CA LYS A 114 -20.29 -41.31 2.51
C LYS A 114 -19.78 -40.87 3.88
N THR A 115 -18.54 -40.40 3.94
CA THR A 115 -18.00 -39.64 5.09
C THR A 115 -18.93 -38.48 5.48
N PRO A 116 -19.27 -38.30 6.77
CA PRO A 116 -20.18 -37.24 7.20
C PRO A 116 -19.49 -35.87 7.11
N ASN A 117 -19.98 -35.03 6.21
CA ASN A 117 -19.60 -33.63 6.09
C ASN A 117 -19.91 -32.87 7.40
N ILE A 118 -18.89 -32.61 8.23
CA ILE A 118 -18.99 -31.73 9.39
C ILE A 118 -19.23 -30.30 8.86
N LYS A 119 -20.50 -29.86 8.85
CA LYS A 119 -20.89 -28.50 8.49
C LYS A 119 -20.44 -27.50 9.56
N VAL A 120 -19.21 -26.98 9.44
CA VAL A 120 -18.74 -25.83 10.24
C VAL A 120 -19.69 -24.65 9.99
N LYS A 121 -20.26 -24.09 11.06
CA LYS A 121 -21.20 -22.96 10.96
C LYS A 121 -20.42 -21.66 10.73
N PRO A 122 -20.84 -20.80 9.78
CA PRO A 122 -20.14 -19.56 9.47
C PRO A 122 -20.23 -18.56 10.62
N LYS A 123 -19.18 -17.76 10.82
CA LYS A 123 -19.20 -16.63 11.76
C LYS A 123 -20.18 -15.54 11.27
N PRO A 124 -20.76 -14.71 12.16
CA PRO A 124 -21.69 -13.63 11.78
C PRO A 124 -21.22 -12.72 10.63
N ALA A 125 -19.96 -12.28 10.65
CA ALA A 125 -19.40 -11.44 9.60
C ALA A 125 -19.20 -12.19 8.26
N GLU A 126 -18.81 -13.46 8.32
CA GLU A 126 -18.68 -14.32 7.13
C GLU A 126 -20.05 -14.55 6.47
N TYR A 127 -21.09 -14.73 7.29
CA TYR A 127 -22.46 -14.85 6.83
C TYR A 127 -22.92 -13.59 6.08
N LEU A 128 -22.72 -12.39 6.63
CA LEU A 128 -23.05 -11.12 5.95
C LEU A 128 -22.30 -10.97 4.61
N SER A 129 -21.01 -11.32 4.59
CA SER A 129 -20.18 -11.28 3.38
C SER A 129 -20.74 -12.17 2.29
N LYS A 130 -21.10 -13.40 2.67
CA LYS A 130 -21.66 -14.38 1.75
C LYS A 130 -23.04 -13.93 1.27
N ALA A 131 -23.86 -13.32 2.11
CA ALA A 131 -25.15 -12.76 1.71
C ALA A 131 -24.97 -11.66 0.64
N LEU A 132 -24.12 -10.67 0.90
CA LEU A 132 -23.82 -9.59 -0.06
C LEU A 132 -23.25 -10.11 -1.38
N ARG A 133 -22.37 -11.11 -1.34
CA ARG A 133 -21.80 -11.73 -2.54
C ARG A 133 -22.87 -12.48 -3.33
N ASN A 134 -23.73 -13.23 -2.66
CA ASN A 134 -24.80 -14.00 -3.30
C ASN A 134 -25.84 -13.10 -3.97
N THR A 135 -26.03 -11.86 -3.49
CA THR A 135 -26.90 -10.86 -4.12
C THR A 135 -26.18 -9.96 -5.12
N GLY A 136 -24.90 -10.23 -5.40
CA GLY A 136 -24.13 -9.53 -6.43
C GLY A 136 -23.58 -8.16 -6.03
N HIS A 137 -23.53 -7.83 -4.73
CA HIS A 137 -22.97 -6.56 -4.25
C HIS A 137 -21.45 -6.63 -4.04
N ALA A 138 -20.76 -5.57 -4.46
CA ALA A 138 -19.29 -5.48 -4.44
C ALA A 138 -18.69 -5.67 -3.03
N LEU A 139 -19.34 -5.12 -2.00
CA LEU A 139 -18.87 -5.19 -0.60
C LEU A 139 -18.97 -6.60 0.04
N GLY A 140 -19.57 -7.57 -0.65
CA GLY A 140 -19.61 -8.98 -0.25
C GLY A 140 -18.35 -9.78 -0.61
N TYR A 141 -17.60 -9.31 -1.61
CA TYR A 141 -16.36 -9.93 -2.04
C TYR A 141 -15.23 -9.51 -1.09
N GLY A 142 -15.06 -10.26 0.00
CA GLY A 142 -13.94 -10.10 0.92
C GLY A 142 -12.61 -10.52 0.31
N GLY A 143 -12.16 -9.84 -0.75
CA GLY A 143 -10.87 -10.10 -1.38
C GLY A 143 -10.85 -11.12 -2.53
N GLN A 144 -11.97 -11.31 -3.25
CA GLN A 144 -11.93 -11.93 -4.58
C GLN A 144 -12.24 -10.82 -5.59
N SER A 145 -11.32 -10.57 -6.52
CA SER A 145 -11.41 -9.50 -7.51
C SER A 145 -12.79 -9.49 -8.18
N ALA A 146 -13.51 -8.38 -8.04
CA ALA A 146 -14.72 -8.09 -8.81
C ALA A 146 -14.38 -7.69 -10.26
N GLY A 147 -13.40 -8.37 -10.87
CA GLY A 147 -13.00 -8.17 -12.26
C GLY A 147 -13.91 -8.98 -13.18
N PHE A 148 -14.87 -8.31 -13.82
CA PHE A 148 -15.43 -8.73 -15.11
C PHE A 148 -16.10 -10.13 -15.23
N VAL A 149 -16.85 -10.60 -14.23
CA VAL A 149 -17.80 -11.73 -14.46
C VAL A 149 -19.07 -11.31 -15.23
N ARG A 150 -19.22 -10.02 -15.60
CA ARG A 150 -20.38 -9.54 -16.36
C ARG A 150 -20.28 -9.67 -17.89
N ALA A 151 -19.31 -10.43 -18.40
CA ALA A 151 -19.22 -10.71 -19.83
C ALA A 151 -19.09 -12.22 -20.08
N HIS A 152 -20.20 -12.84 -20.51
CA HIS A 152 -20.30 -14.16 -21.17
C HIS A 152 -20.44 -15.43 -20.32
N SER A 153 -21.24 -15.43 -19.24
CA SER A 153 -22.04 -16.63 -18.92
C SER A 153 -23.48 -16.38 -19.39
N LYS A 154 -23.70 -16.56 -20.70
CA LYS A 154 -25.00 -16.98 -21.19
C LYS A 154 -24.93 -18.51 -21.25
N TYR A 155 -25.89 -19.17 -20.63
CA TYR A 155 -26.09 -20.64 -20.60
C TYR A 155 -25.25 -21.46 -19.61
N THR A 156 -25.50 -21.27 -18.31
CA THR A 156 -25.69 -22.42 -17.41
C THR A 156 -26.81 -22.08 -16.43
N PRO A 157 -27.93 -22.82 -16.39
CA PRO A 157 -28.91 -22.63 -15.33
C PRO A 157 -28.29 -23.15 -14.04
N GLN A 158 -27.67 -22.27 -13.25
CA GLN A 158 -27.35 -22.59 -11.86
C GLN A 158 -28.69 -22.85 -11.16
N THR A 159 -28.96 -24.13 -10.90
CA THR A 159 -30.15 -24.59 -10.22
C THR A 159 -30.33 -23.86 -8.90
N GLN A 160 -31.52 -23.29 -8.66
CA GLN A 160 -31.93 -22.53 -7.46
C GLN A 160 -31.66 -23.24 -6.11
N ASN A 161 -31.28 -24.51 -6.11
CA ASN A 161 -31.02 -25.31 -4.91
C ASN A 161 -29.65 -25.08 -4.26
N GLU A 162 -28.62 -24.60 -4.96
CA GLU A 162 -27.30 -24.31 -4.34
C GLU A 162 -27.28 -22.98 -3.58
N LEU A 163 -28.21 -22.05 -3.87
CA LEU A 163 -28.34 -20.76 -3.20
C LEU A 163 -28.86 -20.85 -1.74
N ARG A 164 -29.44 -22.00 -1.34
CA ARG A 164 -30.22 -22.12 -0.09
C ARG A 164 -29.51 -22.78 1.10
N THR A 165 -28.33 -23.36 0.94
CA THR A 165 -27.68 -24.14 2.02
C THR A 165 -26.54 -23.39 2.70
N VAL A 166 -26.81 -22.20 3.23
CA VAL A 166 -25.91 -21.55 4.20
C VAL A 166 -26.32 -22.00 5.60
N GLY A 167 -25.41 -22.68 6.32
CA GLY A 167 -25.63 -23.01 7.72
C GLY A 167 -25.98 -21.76 8.53
N ARG A 168 -27.22 -21.65 9.02
CA ARG A 168 -27.68 -20.49 9.78
C ARG A 168 -26.92 -20.42 11.12
N PRO A 169 -26.33 -19.26 11.49
CA PRO A 169 -25.81 -19.07 12.83
C PRO A 169 -26.92 -19.27 13.87
N LYS A 170 -26.63 -19.97 14.99
CA LYS A 170 -27.64 -20.30 16.02
C LYS A 170 -28.12 -19.07 16.82
N LYS A 171 -27.31 -18.01 16.93
CA LYS A 171 -27.61 -16.83 17.75
C LYS A 171 -27.90 -15.60 16.85
N PRO A 172 -28.96 -14.82 17.14
CA PRO A 172 -29.19 -13.55 16.45
C PRO A 172 -28.05 -12.58 16.77
N SER A 173 -27.59 -11.86 15.74
CA SER A 173 -26.62 -10.77 15.86
C SER A 173 -26.88 -9.77 14.74
N LEU A 174 -26.50 -8.50 14.92
CA LEU A 174 -26.76 -7.45 13.94
C LEU A 174 -26.28 -7.80 12.51
N PRO A 175 -25.06 -8.37 12.29
CA PRO A 175 -24.63 -8.79 10.95
C PRO A 175 -25.46 -9.94 10.36
N VAL A 176 -25.97 -10.83 11.22
CA VAL A 176 -26.80 -11.97 10.77
C VAL A 176 -28.18 -11.49 10.36
N ILE A 177 -28.80 -10.60 11.14
CA ILE A 177 -30.11 -10.00 10.82
C ILE A 177 -30.02 -9.21 9.51
N LEU A 178 -28.97 -8.40 9.34
CA LEU A 178 -28.72 -7.69 8.08
C LEU A 178 -28.51 -8.64 6.89
N GLY A 179 -27.73 -9.71 7.08
CA GLY A 179 -27.53 -10.73 6.05
C GLY A 179 -28.81 -11.48 5.68
N GLU A 180 -29.70 -11.73 6.64
CA GLU A 180 -31.03 -12.31 6.41
C GLU A 180 -31.94 -11.34 5.65
N TYR A 181 -31.93 -10.06 6.00
CA TYR A 181 -32.66 -9.00 5.26
C TYR A 181 -32.21 -8.92 3.79
N LEU A 182 -30.89 -8.86 3.55
CA LEU A 182 -30.34 -8.79 2.20
C LEU A 182 -30.68 -10.01 1.35
N ARG A 183 -30.77 -11.20 1.94
CA ARG A 183 -31.08 -12.43 1.19
C ARG A 183 -32.57 -12.60 0.91
N GLU A 184 -33.42 -12.29 1.88
CA GLU A 184 -34.83 -12.67 1.84
C GLU A 184 -35.74 -11.51 1.41
N VAL A 185 -35.40 -10.26 1.76
CA VAL A 185 -36.27 -9.09 1.56
C VAL A 185 -35.79 -8.25 0.38
N ASP A 186 -34.50 -7.98 0.26
CA ASP A 186 -33.94 -7.09 -0.76
C ASP A 186 -34.24 -7.49 -2.23
N PRO A 187 -34.18 -8.78 -2.62
CA PRO A 187 -34.50 -9.19 -3.98
C PRO A 187 -35.97 -8.91 -4.35
N LEU A 188 -36.87 -8.99 -3.38
CA LEU A 188 -38.31 -8.75 -3.57
C LEU A 188 -38.65 -7.26 -3.71
N LEU A 189 -37.85 -6.38 -3.11
CA LEU A 189 -37.98 -4.92 -3.25
C LEU A 189 -37.59 -4.42 -4.65
N SER A 190 -36.74 -5.16 -5.37
CA SER A 190 -36.27 -4.80 -6.72
C SER A 190 -37.23 -5.24 -7.85
N SER A 191 -38.26 -6.04 -7.53
CA SER A 191 -39.12 -6.75 -8.50
C SER A 191 -40.56 -6.18 -8.60
N THR A 192 -40.83 -4.98 -8.10
CA THR A 192 -42.19 -4.54 -7.81
C THR A 192 -42.98 -4.05 -9.04
N SER A 193 -43.64 -4.98 -9.73
CA SER A 193 -44.79 -4.70 -10.62
C SER A 193 -46.03 -5.56 -10.31
N ASP A 194 -45.93 -6.62 -9.49
CA ASP A 194 -47.02 -7.61 -9.33
C ASP A 194 -47.65 -7.70 -7.94
N LYS A 195 -48.97 -7.93 -7.89
CA LYS A 195 -49.73 -8.16 -6.64
C LYS A 195 -49.28 -9.40 -5.86
N ARG A 196 -48.70 -10.41 -6.52
CA ARG A 196 -48.08 -11.61 -5.88
C ARG A 196 -46.84 -11.24 -5.07
N ALA A 197 -45.99 -10.34 -5.60
CA ALA A 197 -44.77 -9.90 -4.94
C ALA A 197 -45.02 -9.23 -3.59
N LYS A 198 -46.20 -8.62 -3.38
CA LYS A 198 -46.57 -8.00 -2.09
C LYS A 198 -46.79 -9.02 -0.97
N LYS A 199 -47.46 -10.15 -1.26
CA LYS A 199 -47.65 -11.24 -0.29
C LYS A 199 -46.33 -11.93 0.06
N ASP A 200 -45.48 -12.15 -0.94
CA ASP A 200 -44.16 -12.77 -0.74
C ASP A 200 -43.23 -11.87 0.09
N LEU A 201 -43.33 -10.56 -0.08
CA LEU A 201 -42.61 -9.57 0.72
C LEU A 201 -43.06 -9.56 2.19
N ASP A 202 -44.36 -9.64 2.45
CA ASP A 202 -44.89 -9.71 3.82
C ASP A 202 -44.41 -10.98 4.54
N ILE A 203 -44.38 -12.12 3.83
CA ILE A 203 -43.84 -13.40 4.36
C ILE A 203 -42.34 -13.28 4.64
N ALA A 204 -41.57 -12.66 3.73
CA ALA A 204 -40.12 -12.47 3.91
C ALA A 204 -39.81 -11.56 5.10
N LEU A 205 -40.56 -10.47 5.28
CA LEU A 205 -40.41 -9.57 6.43
C LEU A 205 -40.72 -10.29 7.76
N GLN A 206 -41.78 -11.09 7.82
CA GLN A 206 -42.09 -11.92 9.00
C GLN A 206 -41.00 -12.97 9.29
N LYS A 207 -40.35 -13.49 8.24
CA LYS A 207 -39.27 -14.48 8.36
C LYS A 207 -37.98 -13.89 8.93
N VAL A 208 -37.63 -12.65 8.58
CA VAL A 208 -36.42 -11.93 9.04
C VAL A 208 -36.64 -11.30 10.42
N PHE A 209 -37.73 -10.56 10.59
CA PHE A 209 -38.08 -9.86 11.83
C PHE A 209 -39.00 -10.70 12.72
N ARG A 210 -38.56 -11.92 13.05
CA ARG A 210 -39.23 -12.77 14.05
C ARG A 210 -39.17 -12.10 15.43
N ASN A 211 -40.05 -12.50 16.36
CA ASN A 211 -40.05 -12.00 17.74
C ASN A 211 -38.63 -11.99 18.34
N THR A 212 -37.88 -13.09 18.21
CA THR A 212 -36.49 -13.16 18.70
C THR A 212 -35.52 -12.14 18.08
N SER A 213 -35.69 -11.80 16.80
CA SER A 213 -34.86 -10.80 16.11
C SER A 213 -35.30 -9.39 16.48
N HIS A 214 -36.61 -9.17 16.61
CA HIS A 214 -37.18 -7.90 17.02
C HIS A 214 -36.81 -7.58 18.48
N ASP A 215 -36.91 -8.55 19.39
CA ASP A 215 -36.52 -8.40 20.79
C ASP A 215 -35.03 -8.10 20.90
N TYR A 216 -34.19 -8.75 20.08
CA TYR A 216 -32.75 -8.51 20.03
C TYR A 216 -32.40 -7.10 19.54
N LEU A 217 -33.07 -6.61 18.49
CA LEU A 217 -32.87 -5.25 17.98
C LEU A 217 -33.33 -4.21 19.01
N SER A 218 -34.54 -4.38 19.54
CA SER A 218 -35.14 -3.48 20.55
C SER A 218 -34.29 -3.38 21.82
N TRP A 219 -33.76 -4.51 22.31
CA TRP A 219 -32.85 -4.51 23.49
C TRP A 219 -31.55 -3.73 23.26
N ARG A 220 -31.12 -3.58 21.99
CA ARG A 220 -29.96 -2.77 21.60
C ARG A 220 -30.34 -1.35 21.14
N GLY A 221 -31.62 -0.99 21.24
CA GLY A 221 -32.18 0.29 20.81
C GLY A 221 -32.50 0.40 19.32
N TYR A 222 -32.27 -0.65 18.53
CA TYR A 222 -32.43 -0.63 17.06
C TYR A 222 -33.83 -1.06 16.63
N ASP A 223 -34.25 -0.60 15.46
CA ASP A 223 -35.49 -1.01 14.81
C ASP A 223 -35.28 -1.62 13.41
N ALA A 224 -36.38 -1.95 12.72
CA ALA A 224 -36.32 -2.49 11.37
C ALA A 224 -35.88 -1.46 10.33
N ALA A 225 -36.14 -0.16 10.55
CA ALA A 225 -35.73 0.91 9.66
C ALA A 225 -34.20 1.08 9.68
N ASP A 226 -33.56 0.92 10.85
CA ASP A 226 -32.10 0.91 10.97
C ASP A 226 -31.47 -0.19 10.11
N VAL A 227 -32.04 -1.40 10.13
CA VAL A 227 -31.58 -2.51 9.28
C VAL A 227 -31.71 -2.17 7.79
N THR A 228 -32.77 -1.46 7.38
CA THR A 228 -32.92 -1.01 6.00
C THR A 228 -31.88 0.04 5.60
N ALA A 229 -31.54 0.96 6.51
CA ALA A 229 -30.50 1.96 6.29
C ALA A 229 -29.11 1.31 6.19
N TRP A 230 -28.80 0.34 7.05
CA TRP A 230 -27.55 -0.43 6.95
C TRP A 230 -27.46 -1.21 5.64
N ALA A 231 -28.57 -1.78 5.16
CA ALA A 231 -28.62 -2.44 3.87
C ALA A 231 -28.33 -1.43 2.73
N TRP A 232 -28.92 -0.23 2.79
CA TRP A 232 -28.63 0.83 1.82
C TRP A 232 -27.15 1.23 1.79
N ILE A 233 -26.49 1.37 2.94
CA ILE A 233 -25.05 1.62 3.03
C ILE A 233 -24.25 0.45 2.43
N MET A 234 -24.58 -0.79 2.80
CA MET A 234 -23.81 -1.99 2.43
C MET A 234 -24.06 -2.47 0.99
N LYS A 235 -25.06 -1.91 0.29
CA LYS A 235 -25.35 -2.15 -1.13
C LYS A 235 -24.56 -1.25 -2.10
N SER A 236 -23.70 -0.38 -1.58
CA SER A 236 -22.89 0.55 -2.39
C SER A 236 -21.93 -0.19 -3.34
N HIS A 237 -21.56 0.46 -4.45
CA HIS A 237 -20.69 -0.13 -5.47
C HIS A 237 -19.23 -0.18 -5.04
N ASN A 238 -18.80 0.78 -4.23
CA ASN A 238 -17.44 0.88 -3.71
C ASN A 238 -17.48 1.33 -2.24
N PRO A 239 -16.38 1.16 -1.47
CA PRO A 239 -16.36 1.52 -0.06
C PRO A 239 -16.43 3.04 0.15
N HIS A 240 -15.98 3.86 -0.81
CA HIS A 240 -16.14 5.32 -0.78
C HIS A 240 -17.60 5.73 -0.70
N GLU A 241 -18.44 5.23 -1.61
CA GLU A 241 -19.88 5.48 -1.67
C GLU A 241 -20.57 5.01 -0.39
N ALA A 242 -20.15 3.86 0.17
CA ALA A 242 -20.67 3.39 1.46
C ALA A 242 -20.37 4.39 2.59
N MET A 243 -19.17 4.96 2.61
CA MET A 243 -18.82 5.98 3.61
C MET A 243 -19.61 7.26 3.42
N VAL A 244 -19.78 7.75 2.19
CA VAL A 244 -20.60 8.94 1.92
C VAL A 244 -22.04 8.72 2.41
N ARG A 245 -22.64 7.56 2.10
CA ARG A 245 -23.99 7.19 2.60
C ARG A 245 -24.06 7.09 4.11
N LEU A 246 -23.01 6.58 4.75
CA LEU A 246 -22.87 6.48 6.19
C LEU A 246 -22.89 7.87 6.84
N PHE A 247 -22.09 8.82 6.33
CA PHE A 247 -22.06 10.19 6.84
C PHE A 247 -23.37 10.95 6.58
N LEU A 248 -24.00 10.74 5.44
CA LEU A 248 -25.33 11.31 5.16
C LEU A 248 -26.38 10.81 6.16
N PHE A 249 -26.32 9.53 6.54
CA PHE A 249 -27.25 8.97 7.52
C PHE A 249 -27.02 9.56 8.93
N GLU A 250 -25.77 9.66 9.38
CA GLU A 250 -25.46 10.24 10.70
C GLU A 250 -25.80 11.74 10.78
N THR A 251 -25.59 12.50 9.70
CA THR A 251 -25.94 13.93 9.66
C THR A 251 -27.45 14.17 9.66
N ASP A 252 -28.23 13.39 8.92
CA ASP A 252 -29.71 13.47 8.92
C ASP A 252 -30.32 13.10 10.28
N ARG A 253 -29.75 12.07 10.92
CA ARG A 253 -30.10 11.67 12.30
C ARG A 253 -29.84 12.80 13.28
N ALA A 254 -28.68 13.44 13.19
CA ALA A 254 -28.29 14.52 14.08
C ALA A 254 -29.23 15.74 13.93
N LYS A 255 -29.60 16.10 12.71
CA LYS A 255 -30.62 17.14 12.43
C LYS A 255 -32.02 16.81 12.97
N SER A 256 -32.39 15.53 12.96
CA SER A 256 -33.73 15.08 13.36
C SER A 256 -33.92 15.01 14.89
N GLY A 257 -32.87 15.25 15.69
CA GLY A 257 -32.92 15.15 17.17
C GLY A 257 -33.32 13.75 17.68
N ALA A 258 -33.24 12.73 16.82
CA ALA A 258 -33.81 11.42 17.09
C ALA A 258 -32.99 10.66 18.14
N THR A 259 -33.68 10.05 19.11
CA THR A 259 -33.12 9.12 20.11
C THR A 259 -32.68 7.77 19.52
N SER A 260 -32.68 7.63 18.18
CA SER A 260 -32.25 6.41 17.51
C SER A 260 -30.78 6.12 17.79
N PRO A 261 -30.39 4.84 17.91
CA PRO A 261 -29.01 4.42 18.20
C PRO A 261 -28.07 4.71 17.03
N ARG A 262 -26.79 4.97 17.35
CA ARG A 262 -25.74 5.23 16.34
C ARG A 262 -25.49 4.02 15.45
N ILE A 263 -24.86 4.25 14.30
CA ILE A 263 -24.42 3.18 13.43
C ILE A 263 -23.54 2.18 14.19
N PRO A 264 -23.85 0.88 14.16
CA PRO A 264 -23.13 -0.11 14.96
C PRO A 264 -21.70 -0.35 14.41
N PRO A 265 -20.70 -0.58 15.28
CA PRO A 265 -19.29 -0.72 14.88
C PRO A 265 -19.00 -1.84 13.87
N PHE A 266 -19.89 -2.81 13.70
CA PHE A 266 -19.68 -3.90 12.74
C PHE A 266 -19.66 -3.41 11.28
N ILE A 267 -20.33 -2.29 10.97
CA ILE A 267 -20.37 -1.70 9.62
C ILE A 267 -18.99 -1.13 9.23
N PRO A 268 -18.42 -0.15 9.96
CA PRO A 268 -17.08 0.35 9.65
C PRO A 268 -16.02 -0.74 9.78
N LEU A 269 -16.17 -1.70 10.70
CA LEU A 269 -15.31 -2.87 10.75
C LEU A 269 -15.40 -3.71 9.46
N HIS A 270 -16.59 -3.94 8.91
CA HIS A 270 -16.76 -4.68 7.66
C HIS A 270 -16.15 -3.94 6.47
N LEU A 271 -16.27 -2.60 6.42
CA LEU A 271 -15.63 -1.77 5.40
C LEU A 271 -14.10 -1.80 5.54
N LEU A 272 -13.56 -1.66 6.75
CA LEU A 272 -12.13 -1.80 7.02
C LEU A 272 -11.59 -3.20 6.72
N ARG A 273 -12.44 -4.22 6.60
CA ARG A 273 -12.01 -5.59 6.24
C ARG A 273 -11.64 -5.73 4.77
N GLN A 274 -12.05 -4.79 3.90
CA GLN A 274 -11.66 -4.80 2.49
C GLN A 274 -10.13 -4.85 2.35
N GLN A 275 -9.65 -5.50 1.29
CA GLN A 275 -8.20 -5.67 1.06
C GLN A 275 -7.54 -4.36 0.64
N ASN A 276 -8.20 -3.62 -0.26
CA ASN A 276 -7.72 -2.36 -0.79
C ASN A 276 -8.74 -1.28 -0.46
N LEU A 277 -8.24 -0.14 0.02
CA LEU A 277 -8.98 1.10 0.23
C LEU A 277 -8.08 2.20 -0.32
N ASP A 278 -8.66 3.11 -1.08
CA ASP A 278 -8.04 4.38 -1.48
C ASP A 278 -7.84 5.30 -0.26
N ALA A 279 -6.92 6.26 -0.38
CA ALA A 279 -6.57 7.18 0.69
C ALA A 279 -7.79 8.01 1.16
N HIS A 280 -8.66 8.40 0.22
CA HIS A 280 -9.88 9.17 0.48
C HIS A 280 -10.89 8.39 1.32
N THR A 281 -11.25 7.18 0.89
CA THR A 281 -12.12 6.30 1.67
C THR A 281 -11.54 5.99 3.05
N PHE A 282 -10.22 5.75 3.12
CA PHE A 282 -9.55 5.48 4.38
C PHE A 282 -9.62 6.66 5.34
N ARG A 283 -9.47 7.91 4.86
CA ARG A 283 -9.63 9.11 5.69
C ARG A 283 -11.02 9.19 6.32
N LEU A 284 -12.07 8.99 5.53
CA LEU A 284 -13.46 8.97 6.00
C LEU A 284 -13.67 7.90 7.08
N LEU A 285 -13.12 6.69 6.88
CA LEU A 285 -13.17 5.61 7.85
C LEU A 285 -12.39 5.92 9.13
N LEU A 286 -11.23 6.58 9.01
CA LEU A 286 -10.43 7.02 10.14
C LEU A 286 -11.21 8.02 10.99
N ILE A 287 -11.76 9.08 10.37
CA ILE A 287 -12.57 10.08 11.06
C ILE A 287 -13.71 9.40 11.82
N HIS A 288 -14.49 8.53 11.16
CA HIS A 288 -15.58 7.82 11.82
C HIS A 288 -15.08 6.93 12.97
N SER A 289 -13.93 6.26 12.80
CA SER A 289 -13.34 5.42 13.85
C SER A 289 -12.85 6.23 15.06
N LEU A 290 -12.32 7.44 14.84
CA LEU A 290 -11.91 8.34 15.93
C LEU A 290 -13.11 8.74 16.79
N HIS A 291 -14.26 9.03 16.17
CA HIS A 291 -15.51 9.30 16.90
C HIS A 291 -15.98 8.10 17.73
N LEU A 292 -15.86 6.88 17.20
CA LEU A 292 -16.18 5.66 17.95
C LEU A 292 -15.25 5.46 19.15
N MET A 293 -13.96 5.78 18.98
CA MET A 293 -12.96 5.68 20.04
C MET A 293 -13.17 6.75 21.11
N SER A 294 -13.43 8.00 20.72
CA SER A 294 -13.53 9.14 21.64
C SER A 294 -14.90 9.27 22.31
N GLY A 295 -15.96 8.77 21.68
CA GLY A 295 -17.33 8.91 22.15
C GLY A 295 -18.03 10.19 21.69
N HIS A 296 -17.34 11.09 21.02
CA HIS A 296 -17.89 12.37 20.57
C HIS A 296 -18.98 12.17 19.51
N ALA A 297 -19.99 13.03 19.53
CA ALA A 297 -21.01 13.10 18.47
C ALA A 297 -20.46 13.78 17.22
N PHE A 298 -21.01 13.43 16.05
CA PHE A 298 -20.80 14.24 14.85
C PHE A 298 -21.48 15.60 15.07
N PRO A 299 -20.83 16.74 14.75
CA PRO A 299 -21.42 18.06 14.84
C PRO A 299 -22.57 18.16 13.85
N ILE A 300 -23.55 18.92 14.24
CA ILE A 300 -24.62 19.35 13.36
C ILE A 300 -24.20 20.73 12.84
N ALA A 301 -24.38 20.96 11.54
CA ALA A 301 -24.18 22.28 10.96
C ALA A 301 -25.09 23.32 11.62
N GLU A 302 -24.53 24.52 11.87
CA GLU A 302 -25.19 25.78 12.24
C GLU A 302 -25.58 25.95 13.72
N THR A 303 -24.61 26.36 14.56
CA THR A 303 -24.90 27.42 15.53
C THR A 303 -25.03 28.73 14.74
N PRO A 304 -26.19 29.40 14.73
CA PRO A 304 -26.30 30.72 14.12
C PRO A 304 -25.36 31.67 14.85
N ALA A 305 -24.57 32.43 14.09
CA ALA A 305 -23.80 33.54 14.62
C ALA A 305 -24.77 34.51 15.32
N GLY A 306 -24.71 34.56 16.66
CA GLY A 306 -25.49 35.50 17.47
C GLY A 306 -26.30 34.86 18.59
N VAL A 307 -25.66 34.17 19.54
CA VAL A 307 -26.11 34.16 20.94
C VAL A 307 -24.88 34.32 21.81
N ALA A 308 -24.95 35.29 22.72
CA ALA A 308 -23.86 35.90 23.45
C ALA A 308 -22.98 34.92 24.24
N GLU A 309 -21.70 35.29 24.29
CA GLU A 309 -20.70 34.95 25.30
C GLU A 309 -21.33 34.82 26.69
N ASN A 310 -21.42 33.59 27.17
CA ASN A 310 -21.44 33.24 28.58
C ASN A 310 -20.87 31.83 28.62
N ASP A 311 -19.55 31.72 28.64
CA ASP A 311 -18.83 30.47 28.85
C ASP A 311 -19.22 29.88 30.21
N PRO A 312 -19.90 28.72 30.29
CA PRO A 312 -19.58 27.80 31.35
C PRO A 312 -18.23 27.15 30.97
N GLU A 313 -17.20 27.36 31.77
CA GLU A 313 -15.92 26.64 31.69
C GLU A 313 -16.14 25.19 31.23
N LEU A 314 -15.82 24.90 29.96
CA LEU A 314 -15.95 23.56 29.40
C LEU A 314 -14.91 22.68 30.09
N SER A 315 -15.39 21.84 31.02
CA SER A 315 -14.63 20.75 31.63
C SER A 315 -13.90 19.93 30.55
N PRO A 316 -12.69 19.38 30.83
CA PRO A 316 -11.92 18.62 29.85
C PRO A 316 -12.79 17.54 29.22
N GLU A 317 -12.90 17.58 27.89
CA GLU A 317 -13.73 16.71 27.05
C GLU A 317 -13.87 15.28 27.62
N ASP A 318 -15.07 14.92 28.07
CA ASP A 318 -15.38 13.61 28.63
C ASP A 318 -15.22 12.52 27.54
N PHE A 319 -14.02 11.94 27.44
CA PHE A 319 -13.74 10.80 26.56
C PHE A 319 -14.56 9.60 27.04
N ARG A 320 -15.67 9.30 26.35
CA ARG A 320 -16.63 8.23 26.70
C ARG A 320 -16.70 7.19 25.58
N PRO A 321 -15.76 6.24 25.54
CA PRO A 321 -15.65 5.33 24.41
C PRO A 321 -16.92 4.52 24.17
N GLN A 322 -17.36 4.44 22.91
CA GLN A 322 -18.59 3.72 22.53
C GLN A 322 -18.36 2.24 22.23
N ILE A 323 -17.11 1.81 22.31
CA ILE A 323 -16.66 0.48 21.93
C ILE A 323 -15.85 -0.15 23.06
N ASP A 324 -15.96 -1.48 23.17
CA ASP A 324 -15.12 -2.21 24.10
C ASP A 324 -13.66 -2.28 23.60
N SER A 325 -12.74 -2.58 24.51
CA SER A 325 -11.31 -2.56 24.22
C SER A 325 -10.88 -3.65 23.21
N GLY A 326 -11.62 -4.76 23.08
CA GLY A 326 -11.37 -5.76 22.04
C GLY A 326 -11.77 -5.25 20.66
N THR A 327 -12.96 -4.66 20.54
CA THR A 327 -13.42 -3.99 19.31
C THR A 327 -12.49 -2.86 18.89
N CYS A 328 -12.03 -2.04 19.83
CA CYS A 328 -11.04 -0.99 19.60
C CYS A 328 -9.72 -1.56 19.06
N MET A 329 -9.21 -2.65 19.63
CA MET A 329 -7.99 -3.28 19.13
C MET A 329 -8.16 -3.78 17.69
N ILE A 330 -9.30 -4.40 17.35
CA ILE A 330 -9.57 -4.84 15.96
C ILE A 330 -9.62 -3.64 15.00
N LEU A 331 -10.23 -2.52 15.41
CA LEU A 331 -10.22 -1.28 14.64
C LEU A 331 -8.79 -0.80 14.42
N VAL A 332 -7.99 -0.65 15.47
CA VAL A 332 -6.61 -0.16 15.39
C VAL A 332 -5.73 -1.06 14.51
N VAL A 333 -5.83 -2.39 14.64
CA VAL A 333 -5.13 -3.34 13.75
C VAL A 333 -5.46 -3.08 12.29
N ARG A 334 -6.74 -2.87 11.97
CA ARG A 334 -7.18 -2.63 10.58
C ARG A 334 -6.82 -1.22 10.09
N LEU A 335 -6.91 -0.21 10.95
CA LEU A 335 -6.54 1.16 10.66
C LEU A 335 -5.04 1.26 10.37
N ILE A 336 -4.18 0.74 11.24
CA ILE A 336 -2.72 0.73 11.03
C ILE A 336 -2.35 -0.01 9.73
N ARG A 337 -3.01 -1.14 9.45
CA ARG A 337 -2.78 -1.88 8.20
C ARG A 337 -3.06 -1.02 6.96
N HIS A 338 -4.16 -0.28 6.95
CA HIS A 338 -4.54 0.58 5.82
C HIS A 338 -3.72 1.86 5.77
N ALA A 339 -3.50 2.52 6.92
CA ALA A 339 -2.60 3.67 7.04
C ALA A 339 -1.23 3.38 6.44
N ARG A 340 -0.61 2.25 6.79
CA ARG A 340 0.69 1.84 6.21
C ARG A 340 0.67 1.64 4.70
N ARG A 341 -0.48 1.29 4.11
CA ARG A 341 -0.60 1.02 2.67
C ARG A 341 -0.89 2.29 1.87
N VAL A 342 -1.77 3.17 2.39
CA VAL A 342 -2.28 4.31 1.62
C VAL A 342 -2.05 5.68 2.25
N TRP A 343 -1.86 5.77 3.57
CA TRP A 343 -1.70 7.08 4.23
C TRP A 343 -0.91 7.01 5.55
N PRO A 344 0.44 6.87 5.49
CA PRO A 344 1.27 6.68 6.68
C PRO A 344 1.20 7.80 7.71
N GLN A 345 0.95 9.04 7.29
CA GLN A 345 0.83 10.23 8.16
C GLN A 345 -0.24 10.06 9.25
N SER A 346 -1.29 9.28 8.97
CA SER A 346 -2.36 9.01 9.94
C SER A 346 -1.95 8.10 11.12
N LEU A 347 -0.79 7.43 11.04
CA LEU A 347 -0.34 6.50 12.09
C LEU A 347 -0.18 7.20 13.45
N LEU A 348 0.30 8.45 13.45
CA LEU A 348 0.44 9.24 14.66
C LEU A 348 -0.92 9.53 15.31
N THR A 349 -1.92 9.95 14.53
CA THR A 349 -3.28 10.20 15.02
C THR A 349 -3.91 8.92 15.58
N ILE A 350 -3.73 7.78 14.91
CA ILE A 350 -4.22 6.47 15.38
C ILE A 350 -3.57 6.11 16.72
N ALA A 351 -2.25 6.28 16.86
CA ALA A 351 -1.53 5.99 18.09
C ALA A 351 -1.98 6.89 19.25
N ARG A 352 -2.14 8.20 19.01
CA ARG A 352 -2.65 9.15 20.00
C ARG A 352 -4.07 8.79 20.46
N ALA A 353 -4.96 8.49 19.51
CA ALA A 353 -6.32 8.08 19.83
C ALA A 353 -6.35 6.77 20.66
N PHE A 354 -5.50 5.81 20.31
CA PHE A 354 -5.41 4.54 21.02
C PHE A 354 -4.83 4.69 22.43
N ALA A 355 -3.78 5.49 22.58
CA ALA A 355 -3.20 5.82 23.89
C ALA A 355 -4.26 6.45 24.80
N ARG A 356 -4.96 7.48 24.32
CA ARG A 356 -6.05 8.12 25.09
C ARG A 356 -7.17 7.14 25.43
N PHE A 357 -7.58 6.29 24.48
CA PHE A 357 -8.60 5.28 24.72
C PHE A 357 -8.23 4.30 25.83
N LEU A 358 -6.98 3.84 25.89
CA LEU A 358 -6.53 2.91 26.92
C LEU A 358 -6.26 3.59 28.27
N SER A 359 -5.92 4.88 28.25
CA SER A 359 -5.69 5.67 29.46
C SER A 359 -6.96 6.29 30.04
N ALA A 360 -8.07 6.33 29.29
CA ALA A 360 -9.34 6.89 29.75
C ALA A 360 -9.88 6.12 30.96
N ARG A 361 -10.24 6.87 32.01
CA ARG A 361 -10.84 6.34 33.25
C ARG A 361 -12.27 5.93 32.98
N ARG A 362 -12.67 4.72 33.39
CA ARG A 362 -14.06 4.27 33.31
C ARG A 362 -14.82 4.76 34.52
N VAL A 363 -16.10 5.10 34.34
CA VAL A 363 -17.00 5.62 35.38
C VAL A 363 -17.07 4.67 36.60
N ASP A 364 -16.87 3.36 36.40
CA ASP A 364 -16.88 2.35 37.47
C ASP A 364 -15.51 2.15 38.18
N ASP A 365 -14.49 2.96 37.91
CA ASP A 365 -13.12 2.72 38.43
C ASP A 365 -12.97 3.02 39.94
N ALA A 366 -13.93 3.69 40.57
CA ALA A 366 -13.87 4.06 41.99
C ALA A 366 -14.05 2.87 42.97
N GLU A 367 -14.65 1.76 42.52
CA GLU A 367 -15.00 0.60 43.37
C GLU A 367 -14.33 -0.71 42.96
N ARG A 368 -13.32 -0.68 42.07
CA ARG A 368 -12.69 -1.91 41.55
C ARG A 368 -11.72 -2.57 42.53
N SER A 369 -11.86 -3.89 42.69
CA SER A 369 -10.89 -4.73 43.40
C SER A 369 -9.49 -4.66 42.78
N VAL A 370 -8.45 -4.71 43.61
CA VAL A 370 -7.03 -4.72 43.23
C VAL A 370 -6.69 -5.79 42.17
N LEU A 371 -7.36 -6.95 42.23
CA LEU A 371 -7.14 -8.03 41.25
C LEU A 371 -7.65 -7.67 39.85
N VAL A 372 -8.77 -6.93 39.76
CA VAL A 372 -9.35 -6.46 38.49
C VAL A 372 -8.44 -5.41 37.86
N THR A 373 -7.92 -4.47 38.68
CA THR A 373 -6.97 -3.45 38.23
C THR A 373 -5.69 -4.09 37.67
N ARG A 374 -5.10 -5.08 38.35
CA ARG A 374 -3.92 -5.81 37.85
C ARG A 374 -4.19 -6.54 36.54
N HIS A 375 -5.37 -7.13 36.38
CA HIS A 375 -5.76 -7.79 35.14
C HIS A 375 -5.93 -6.76 34.00
N ASP A 376 -6.53 -5.62 34.28
CA ASP A 376 -6.68 -4.51 33.34
C ASP A 376 -5.31 -3.95 32.90
N ASP A 377 -4.38 -3.76 33.83
CA ASP A 377 -3.01 -3.31 33.54
C ASP A 377 -2.24 -4.30 32.69
N ARG A 378 -2.39 -5.61 32.96
CA ARG A 378 -1.83 -6.66 32.12
C ARG A 378 -2.43 -6.62 30.72
N ALA A 379 -3.74 -6.41 30.60
CA ALA A 379 -4.42 -6.32 29.31
C ALA A 379 -4.00 -5.06 28.52
N LYS A 380 -3.82 -3.91 29.19
CA LYS A 380 -3.26 -2.68 28.61
C LYS A 380 -1.83 -2.91 28.13
N THR A 381 -0.98 -3.51 28.96
CA THR A 381 0.42 -3.84 28.63
C THR A 381 0.51 -4.67 27.35
N VAL A 382 -0.31 -5.73 27.23
CA VAL A 382 -0.36 -6.57 26.03
C VAL A 382 -0.76 -5.76 24.81
N LYS A 383 -1.82 -4.95 24.92
CA LYS A 383 -2.35 -4.13 23.80
C LYS A 383 -1.37 -3.05 23.34
N PHE A 384 -0.70 -2.36 24.26
CA PHE A 384 0.32 -1.37 23.92
C PHE A 384 1.51 -2.03 23.21
N ASN A 385 2.04 -3.13 23.74
CA ASN A 385 3.16 -3.84 23.12
C ASN A 385 2.81 -4.46 21.76
N GLU A 386 1.57 -4.95 21.59
CA GLU A 386 1.06 -5.40 20.30
C GLU A 386 0.95 -4.24 19.30
N CYS A 387 0.45 -3.08 19.74
CA CYS A 387 0.34 -1.89 18.91
C CYS A 387 1.71 -1.32 18.52
N LEU A 388 2.68 -1.26 19.45
CA LEU A 388 4.07 -0.89 19.16
C LEU A 388 4.64 -1.75 18.02
N TRP A 389 4.40 -3.06 18.07
CA TRP A 389 4.80 -3.99 17.01
C TRP A 389 4.06 -3.78 15.70
N LEU A 390 2.77 -3.45 15.72
CA LEU A 390 2.03 -3.14 14.49
C LEU A 390 2.57 -1.88 13.82
N LEU A 391 2.97 -0.88 14.61
CA LEU A 391 3.59 0.36 14.15
C LEU A 391 5.02 0.16 13.64
N SER A 392 5.75 -0.89 14.06
CA SER A 392 7.11 -1.16 13.56
C SER A 392 7.15 -1.78 12.17
N ILE A 393 6.03 -2.31 11.68
CA ILE A 393 5.99 -2.95 10.36
C ILE A 393 6.10 -1.85 9.29
N PRO A 394 7.01 -1.95 8.29
CA PRO A 394 7.25 -0.87 7.33
C PRO A 394 6.01 -0.42 6.54
N ALA A 395 5.92 0.88 6.23
CA ALA A 395 4.91 1.40 5.31
C ALA A 395 5.16 0.91 3.87
N SER A 396 4.13 0.82 3.05
CA SER A 396 4.24 0.47 1.62
C SER A 396 4.63 1.68 0.77
N ILE A 397 4.17 2.86 1.16
CA ILE A 397 4.55 4.14 0.56
C ILE A 397 5.85 4.59 1.24
N ALA A 398 6.90 4.80 0.45
CA ALA A 398 8.17 5.37 0.89
C ALA A 398 8.67 4.88 2.28
N PRO A 399 8.89 3.56 2.48
CA PRO A 399 9.08 2.94 3.79
C PRO A 399 10.12 3.62 4.68
N TYR A 400 11.29 3.94 4.11
CA TYR A 400 12.38 4.60 4.83
C TYR A 400 12.07 6.05 5.22
N ARG A 401 11.30 6.78 4.40
CA ARG A 401 10.89 8.16 4.72
C ARG A 401 9.75 8.21 5.74
N SER A 402 8.86 7.21 5.73
CA SER A 402 7.78 7.10 6.71
C SER A 402 8.25 6.63 8.10
N THR A 403 9.54 6.31 8.26
CA THR A 403 10.08 5.79 9.53
C THR A 403 9.99 6.84 10.65
N SER A 404 10.18 8.13 10.35
CA SER A 404 10.00 9.24 11.32
C SER A 404 8.58 9.27 11.89
N ILE A 405 7.57 9.13 11.04
CA ILE A 405 6.16 9.07 11.46
C ILE A 405 5.90 7.83 12.34
N GLN A 406 6.48 6.67 11.99
CA GLN A 406 6.35 5.44 12.79
C GLN A 406 7.00 5.60 14.17
N GLN A 407 8.17 6.25 14.24
CA GLN A 407 8.85 6.54 15.49
C GLN A 407 8.02 7.46 16.39
N GLN A 408 7.52 8.58 15.85
CA GLN A 408 6.66 9.50 16.59
C GLN A 408 5.43 8.77 17.16
N ALA A 409 4.78 7.93 16.33
CA ALA A 409 3.64 7.11 16.77
C ALA A 409 4.01 6.12 17.89
N GLN A 410 5.19 5.49 17.85
CA GLN A 410 5.67 4.61 18.93
C GLN A 410 5.96 5.39 20.22
N PHE A 411 6.56 6.58 20.12
CA PHE A 411 6.87 7.42 21.27
C PHE A 411 5.62 7.88 22.01
N GLU A 412 4.53 8.16 21.32
CA GLU A 412 3.23 8.45 21.94
C GLU A 412 2.73 7.30 22.82
N LEU A 413 2.86 6.06 22.35
CA LEU A 413 2.47 4.88 23.13
C LEU A 413 3.40 4.65 24.32
N LEU A 414 4.72 4.79 24.11
CA LEU A 414 5.71 4.64 25.18
C LEU A 414 5.53 5.70 26.28
N ARG A 415 5.23 6.95 25.89
CA ARG A 415 4.89 8.03 26.81
C ARG A 415 3.66 7.67 27.65
N ALA A 416 2.60 7.17 27.02
CA ALA A 416 1.40 6.74 27.74
C ALA A 416 1.65 5.55 28.69
N MET A 417 2.56 4.63 28.33
CA MET A 417 2.96 3.53 29.20
C MET A 417 3.77 4.02 30.42
N ALA A 418 4.64 5.01 30.21
CA ALA A 418 5.49 5.59 31.24
C ALA A 418 4.71 6.49 32.22
N THR A 419 3.67 7.18 31.75
CA THR A 419 2.81 8.04 32.60
C THR A 419 1.75 7.27 33.38
N HIS A 420 1.48 6.01 33.01
CA HIS A 420 0.54 5.15 33.74
C HIS A 420 1.08 4.81 35.13
N THR A 421 0.18 4.73 36.12
CA THR A 421 0.52 4.36 37.50
C THR A 421 -0.21 3.06 37.89
N PRO A 422 0.51 1.95 38.16
CA PRO A 422 1.97 1.75 38.03
C PRO A 422 2.43 1.75 36.57
N VAL A 423 3.73 1.99 36.35
CA VAL A 423 4.34 2.03 35.00
C VAL A 423 4.12 0.71 34.27
N LEU A 424 3.64 0.78 33.03
CA LEU A 424 3.42 -0.41 32.20
C LEU A 424 4.75 -0.85 31.56
N PRO A 425 5.19 -2.11 31.74
CA PRO A 425 6.51 -2.53 31.27
C PRO A 425 6.56 -2.74 29.74
N VAL A 426 7.71 -2.43 29.15
CA VAL A 426 8.02 -2.79 27.76
C VAL A 426 8.46 -4.26 27.71
N THR A 427 7.77 -5.04 26.88
CA THR A 427 8.10 -6.46 26.70
C THR A 427 9.18 -6.64 25.64
N ARG A 428 9.75 -7.84 25.51
CA ARG A 428 10.64 -8.20 24.38
C ARG A 428 10.04 -7.80 23.02
N GLN A 429 8.73 -7.98 22.82
CA GLN A 429 8.06 -7.58 21.58
C GLN A 429 8.09 -6.06 21.38
N GLY A 430 7.89 -5.29 22.45
CA GLY A 430 7.99 -3.83 22.43
C GLY A 430 9.41 -3.35 22.11
N TYR A 431 10.44 -3.89 22.75
CA TYR A 431 11.83 -3.56 22.44
C TYR A 431 12.18 -3.88 20.97
N ARG A 432 11.83 -5.07 20.49
CA ARG A 432 12.02 -5.43 19.06
C ARG A 432 11.29 -4.48 18.12
N ALA A 433 10.11 -3.99 18.51
CA ALA A 433 9.36 -3.02 17.73
C ALA A 433 10.11 -1.68 17.61
N VAL A 434 10.70 -1.20 18.70
CA VAL A 434 11.49 0.04 18.70
C VAL A 434 12.78 -0.14 17.92
N VAL A 435 13.53 -1.24 18.15
CA VAL A 435 14.77 -1.55 17.41
C VAL A 435 14.53 -1.59 15.90
N ALA A 436 13.45 -2.24 15.46
CA ALA A 436 13.12 -2.33 14.03
C ALA A 436 12.90 -0.96 13.37
N VAL A 437 12.32 0.01 14.07
CA VAL A 437 12.15 1.38 13.56
C VAL A 437 13.46 2.15 13.61
N GLN A 438 14.23 2.04 14.70
CA GLN A 438 15.54 2.72 14.81
C GLN A 438 16.54 2.26 13.75
N LEU A 439 16.55 0.97 13.38
CA LEU A 439 17.38 0.45 12.30
C LEU A 439 17.04 1.01 10.91
N ALA A 440 15.81 1.46 10.69
CA ALA A 440 15.38 2.00 9.40
C ALA A 440 15.73 3.49 9.21
N HIS A 441 16.00 4.21 10.30
CA HIS A 441 16.31 5.64 10.25
C HIS A 441 17.65 5.94 9.59
N LYS A 442 17.75 7.12 8.95
CA LYS A 442 19.04 7.71 8.60
C LYS A 442 19.90 7.91 9.86
N LYS A 443 21.23 7.84 9.70
CA LYS A 443 22.16 8.14 10.78
C LYS A 443 21.90 9.53 11.36
N THR A 444 21.95 9.66 12.69
CA THR A 444 21.98 10.98 13.34
C THR A 444 23.27 11.71 13.04
N PHE A 445 23.34 13.00 13.37
CA PHE A 445 24.55 13.79 13.20
C PHE A 445 25.76 13.17 13.93
N GLU A 446 25.56 12.65 15.14
CA GLU A 446 26.58 11.97 15.94
C GLU A 446 26.97 10.62 15.31
N GLU A 447 25.99 9.82 14.87
CA GLU A 447 26.23 8.54 14.19
C GLU A 447 26.98 8.74 12.87
N ARG A 448 26.70 9.81 12.12
CA ARG A 448 27.41 10.16 10.88
C ARG A 448 28.88 10.50 11.15
N GLN A 449 29.15 11.35 12.14
CA GLN A 449 30.52 11.69 12.51
C GLN A 449 31.30 10.48 13.03
N SER A 450 30.65 9.62 13.83
CA SER A 450 31.26 8.36 14.25
C SER A 450 31.56 7.45 13.06
N ALA A 451 30.67 7.39 12.05
CA ALA A 451 30.90 6.63 10.83
C ALA A 451 32.05 7.18 9.99
N GLU A 452 32.28 8.50 9.97
CA GLU A 452 33.41 9.14 9.29
C GLU A 452 34.76 8.85 9.97
N LEU A 453 34.76 8.59 11.28
CA LEU A 453 35.94 8.19 12.05
C LEU A 453 36.28 6.69 11.93
N LYS A 454 35.49 5.91 11.19
CA LYS A 454 35.83 4.50 10.94
C LYS A 454 37.04 4.40 10.02
N ALA A 455 38.00 3.56 10.42
CA ALA A 455 39.19 3.25 9.66
C ALA A 455 38.80 2.67 8.29
N PRO A 456 39.61 2.94 7.26
CA PRO A 456 39.41 2.34 5.96
C PRO A 456 39.79 0.85 5.90
N SER A 457 40.38 0.27 6.93
CA SER A 457 40.63 -1.17 7.02
C SER A 457 39.39 -1.96 7.48
N TRP A 458 39.41 -3.29 7.27
CA TRP A 458 38.35 -4.19 7.74
C TRP A 458 38.89 -5.16 8.81
N PRO A 459 38.28 -5.24 10.01
CA PRO A 459 37.09 -4.52 10.46
C PRO A 459 37.29 -3.00 10.66
N PRO A 460 36.23 -2.18 10.50
CA PRO A 460 36.30 -0.72 10.52
C PRO A 460 36.35 -0.14 11.94
N TRP A 461 37.48 -0.33 12.62
CA TRP A 461 37.74 0.24 13.95
C TRP A 461 37.78 1.77 13.94
N LYS A 462 37.48 2.41 15.07
CA LYS A 462 37.59 3.87 15.20
C LYS A 462 39.05 4.29 15.04
N GLU A 463 39.30 5.30 14.21
CA GLU A 463 40.60 5.92 14.00
C GLU A 463 40.50 7.41 14.32
N GLU A 464 41.43 7.91 15.13
CA GLU A 464 41.49 9.33 15.48
C GLU A 464 42.20 10.08 14.35
N LYS A 465 41.47 10.98 13.66
CA LYS A 465 42.00 11.73 12.50
C LYS A 465 42.54 13.09 12.92
N LEU A 466 41.93 13.70 13.91
CA LEU A 466 42.24 15.00 14.48
C LEU A 466 42.40 14.89 16.01
N GLY A 467 43.19 15.78 16.61
CA GLY A 467 43.38 15.80 18.07
C GLY A 467 42.07 15.97 18.87
N ILE A 468 41.06 16.62 18.30
CA ILE A 468 39.72 16.78 18.88
C ILE A 468 38.91 15.48 18.90
N ASP A 469 39.25 14.47 18.08
CA ASP A 469 38.51 13.20 18.00
C ASP A 469 38.72 12.32 19.22
N SER A 470 39.86 12.48 19.90
CA SER A 470 40.19 11.82 21.17
C SER A 470 39.29 12.32 22.30
N GLN A 471 38.95 13.61 22.31
CA GLN A 471 38.15 14.26 23.36
C GLN A 471 36.66 13.92 23.27
N ARG A 472 36.21 13.45 22.10
CA ARG A 472 34.80 13.21 21.78
C ARG A 472 34.21 11.93 22.41
N GLY A 473 35.05 11.02 22.91
CA GLY A 473 34.60 9.77 23.51
C GLY A 473 33.88 8.82 22.53
N ASN A 474 32.83 8.15 23.01
CA ASN A 474 32.09 7.08 22.31
C ASN A 474 30.73 7.55 21.76
N GLU A 475 30.50 8.86 21.66
CA GLU A 475 29.26 9.41 21.10
C GLU A 475 29.05 8.95 19.66
N GLY A 476 27.83 8.51 19.35
CA GLY A 476 27.48 7.98 18.02
C GLY A 476 28.07 6.60 17.67
N MET A 477 29.01 6.05 18.44
CA MET A 477 29.56 4.70 18.21
C MET A 477 28.53 3.61 18.46
N PHE A 478 27.74 3.78 19.53
CA PHE A 478 26.56 2.96 19.79
C PHE A 478 25.36 3.65 19.16
N SER A 479 24.93 3.14 18.00
CA SER A 479 23.75 3.65 17.31
C SER A 479 22.50 3.60 18.19
N ARG A 480 21.48 4.40 17.88
CA ARG A 480 20.20 4.40 18.60
C ARG A 480 19.59 3.02 18.71
N ALA A 481 19.68 2.21 17.65
CA ALA A 481 19.22 0.82 17.67
C ALA A 481 20.01 -0.03 18.68
N MET A 482 21.32 0.14 18.74
CA MET A 482 22.18 -0.55 19.72
C MET A 482 21.90 -0.13 21.16
N GLN A 483 21.61 1.15 21.39
CA GLN A 483 21.22 1.64 22.73
C GLN A 483 19.95 0.95 23.22
N VAL A 484 18.94 0.80 22.36
CA VAL A 484 17.69 0.08 22.70
C VAL A 484 17.95 -1.40 22.95
N LEU A 485 18.87 -2.04 22.20
CA LEU A 485 19.30 -3.42 22.46
C LEU A 485 20.00 -3.56 23.82
N SER A 486 20.85 -2.61 24.20
CA SER A 486 21.48 -2.58 25.52
C SER A 486 20.43 -2.46 26.62
N GLN A 487 19.49 -1.51 26.51
CA GLN A 487 18.39 -1.34 27.47
C GLN A 487 17.53 -2.59 27.60
N MET A 488 17.31 -3.30 26.49
CA MET A 488 16.60 -4.57 26.47
C MET A 488 17.33 -5.65 27.28
N LYS A 489 18.66 -5.71 27.15
CA LYS A 489 19.51 -6.62 27.95
C LYS A 489 19.48 -6.24 29.43
N ASP A 490 19.56 -4.96 29.75
CA ASP A 490 19.50 -4.43 31.12
C ASP A 490 18.13 -4.72 31.78
N ALA A 491 17.05 -4.73 30.99
CA ALA A 491 15.72 -5.16 31.41
C ALA A 491 15.59 -6.69 31.60
N GLY A 492 16.66 -7.46 31.45
CA GLY A 492 16.71 -8.90 31.67
C GLY A 492 16.39 -9.77 30.44
N TYR A 493 16.25 -9.18 29.25
CA TYR A 493 16.00 -9.94 28.03
C TYR A 493 17.30 -10.26 27.28
N SER A 494 17.79 -11.49 27.43
CA SER A 494 18.94 -11.97 26.65
C SER A 494 18.70 -11.96 25.13
N HIS A 495 19.76 -11.70 24.37
CA HIS A 495 19.69 -11.71 22.91
C HIS A 495 19.41 -13.10 22.34
N ARG A 496 18.67 -13.09 21.23
CA ARG A 496 18.35 -14.25 20.40
C ARG A 496 18.75 -13.91 18.96
N LEU A 497 18.52 -14.84 18.03
CA LEU A 497 18.97 -14.68 16.64
C LEU A 497 18.52 -13.35 16.01
N TRP A 498 17.28 -12.92 16.28
CA TRP A 498 16.75 -11.66 15.75
C TRP A 498 17.50 -10.44 16.31
N GLU A 499 17.81 -10.42 17.60
CA GLU A 499 18.57 -9.37 18.27
C GLU A 499 20.04 -9.37 17.85
N ASP A 500 20.65 -10.54 17.66
CA ASP A 500 22.03 -10.67 17.17
C ASP A 500 22.18 -10.15 15.73
N ILE A 501 21.22 -10.46 14.85
CA ILE A 501 21.15 -9.89 13.49
C ILE A 501 20.97 -8.37 13.55
N SER A 502 20.11 -7.89 14.45
CA SER A 502 19.88 -6.45 14.65
C SER A 502 21.14 -5.74 15.14
N SER A 503 21.93 -6.40 15.99
CA SER A 503 23.22 -5.91 16.47
C SER A 503 24.21 -5.69 15.32
N ILE A 504 24.35 -6.70 14.45
CA ILE A 504 25.25 -6.64 13.28
C ILE A 504 24.88 -5.46 12.37
N LEU A 505 23.59 -5.29 12.08
CA LEU A 505 23.09 -4.18 11.24
C LEU A 505 23.23 -2.82 11.94
N ALA A 506 23.12 -2.79 13.27
CA ALA A 506 23.32 -1.59 14.09
C ALA A 506 24.79 -1.18 14.24
N GLY A 507 25.74 -1.96 13.71
CA GLY A 507 27.15 -1.61 13.63
C GLY A 507 28.10 -2.46 14.47
N TRP A 508 27.63 -3.56 15.09
CA TRP A 508 28.44 -4.40 15.99
C TRP A 508 28.13 -5.89 15.84
N ASP A 509 29.14 -6.70 15.50
CA ASP A 509 29.00 -8.15 15.38
C ASP A 509 28.97 -8.84 16.77
N THR A 510 28.55 -10.09 16.76
CA THR A 510 28.49 -11.01 17.90
C THR A 510 29.83 -11.28 18.58
N ASP A 511 30.95 -11.04 17.90
CA ASP A 511 32.32 -11.12 18.44
C ASP A 511 32.84 -9.76 18.93
N HIS A 512 31.97 -8.75 18.98
CA HIS A 512 32.28 -7.36 19.35
C HIS A 512 33.17 -6.60 18.36
N SER A 513 33.41 -7.15 17.16
CA SER A 513 34.01 -6.38 16.08
C SER A 513 33.01 -5.35 15.51
N PRO A 514 33.49 -4.16 15.11
CA PRO A 514 32.63 -3.16 14.49
C PRO A 514 32.27 -3.59 13.07
N THR A 515 31.07 -3.21 12.63
CA THR A 515 30.61 -3.38 11.24
C THR A 515 30.10 -2.03 10.71
N VAL A 516 29.74 -1.95 9.43
CA VAL A 516 29.03 -0.77 8.91
C VAL A 516 27.61 -0.76 9.46
N GLN A 517 27.23 0.35 10.10
CA GLN A 517 25.84 0.59 10.50
C GLN A 517 25.00 0.73 9.24
N THR A 518 24.13 -0.24 9.00
CA THR A 518 23.36 -0.36 7.76
C THR A 518 21.88 -0.24 8.03
N ARG A 519 21.24 0.69 7.32
CA ARG A 519 19.81 0.91 7.40
C ARG A 519 19.05 -0.30 6.88
N ALA A 520 18.17 -0.87 7.71
CA ALA A 520 17.50 -2.11 7.37
C ALA A 520 16.05 -2.15 7.85
N MET A 521 15.18 -2.72 7.01
CA MET A 521 13.81 -3.08 7.37
C MET A 521 13.82 -4.50 7.94
N MET A 522 13.59 -4.62 9.25
CA MET A 522 13.71 -5.92 9.92
C MET A 522 12.57 -6.88 9.56
N ARG A 523 12.94 -8.15 9.38
CA ARG A 523 11.99 -9.25 9.21
C ARG A 523 11.22 -9.53 10.50
N ARG A 524 10.06 -10.15 10.34
CA ARG A 524 9.25 -10.61 11.46
C ARG A 524 9.98 -11.71 12.25
N PRO A 525 10.03 -11.66 13.59
CA PRO A 525 10.72 -12.66 14.39
C PRO A 525 10.21 -14.08 14.21
N GLN A 526 8.93 -14.26 13.85
CA GLN A 526 8.35 -15.59 13.62
C GLN A 526 8.99 -16.33 12.43
N VAL A 527 9.60 -15.59 11.50
CA VAL A 527 10.33 -16.16 10.35
C VAL A 527 11.75 -16.62 10.76
N LEU A 528 12.22 -16.19 11.92
CA LEU A 528 13.53 -16.50 12.49
C LEU A 528 13.36 -17.27 13.81
N PRO A 529 12.84 -18.52 13.78
CA PRO A 529 12.63 -19.29 15.00
C PRO A 529 13.97 -19.64 15.66
N ASP A 530 14.06 -19.38 16.96
CA ASP A 530 15.22 -19.78 17.76
C ASP A 530 15.23 -21.31 17.91
N ARG A 531 16.09 -22.01 17.16
CA ARG A 531 16.42 -23.40 17.47
C ARG A 531 17.52 -23.41 18.55
N PRO A 532 17.34 -24.10 19.69
CA PRO A 532 18.40 -24.28 20.67
C PRO A 532 19.64 -24.93 20.02
N GLY A 533 20.83 -24.35 20.21
CA GLY A 533 22.12 -24.95 19.83
C GLY A 533 22.78 -24.44 18.54
N SER A 534 22.13 -23.60 17.71
CA SER A 534 22.69 -23.14 16.43
C SER A 534 22.70 -21.61 16.27
N LYS A 535 23.14 -20.88 17.31
CA LYS A 535 23.18 -19.41 17.25
C LYS A 535 24.25 -18.88 16.29
N SER A 536 25.47 -19.42 16.30
CA SER A 536 26.64 -18.82 15.60
C SER A 536 26.69 -19.07 14.07
N ASN A 537 26.02 -20.12 13.57
CA ASN A 537 26.15 -20.58 12.18
C ASN A 537 24.88 -20.36 11.34
N HIS A 538 23.93 -19.55 11.80
CA HIS A 538 22.70 -19.29 11.05
C HIS A 538 22.99 -18.39 9.83
N HIS A 539 22.53 -18.81 8.64
CA HIS A 539 22.81 -18.13 7.36
C HIS A 539 22.39 -16.64 7.35
N GLU A 540 21.31 -16.28 8.02
CA GLU A 540 20.84 -14.88 8.13
C GLU A 540 21.82 -13.94 8.85
N MET A 541 22.65 -14.45 9.77
CA MET A 541 23.70 -13.62 10.36
C MET A 541 24.80 -13.31 9.34
N TRP A 542 25.13 -14.26 8.46
CA TRP A 542 26.07 -14.05 7.37
C TRP A 542 25.52 -13.09 6.31
N VAL A 543 24.22 -13.17 6.03
CA VAL A 543 23.53 -12.16 5.20
C VAL A 543 23.68 -10.77 5.82
N ALA A 544 23.48 -10.64 7.14
CA ALA A 544 23.67 -9.36 7.84
C ALA A 544 25.12 -8.87 7.76
N ARG A 545 26.11 -9.75 7.98
CA ARG A 545 27.54 -9.43 7.86
C ARG A 545 27.90 -8.89 6.49
N ILE A 546 27.50 -9.60 5.42
CA ILE A 546 27.74 -9.20 4.03
C ILE A 546 27.08 -7.84 3.73
N ARG A 547 25.86 -7.61 4.23
CA ARG A 547 25.17 -6.33 4.03
C ARG A 547 25.85 -5.18 4.76
N SER A 548 26.38 -5.43 5.94
CA SER A 548 27.08 -4.48 6.81
C SER A 548 28.55 -4.26 6.46
N THR A 549 28.93 -4.45 5.20
CA THR A 549 30.23 -4.03 4.64
C THR A 549 30.11 -2.76 3.80
N ARG A 550 31.23 -2.08 3.53
CA ARG A 550 31.32 -0.89 2.68
C ARG A 550 31.68 -1.24 1.23
N THR A 551 32.62 -2.16 1.01
CA THR A 551 33.14 -2.49 -0.33
C THR A 551 32.73 -3.89 -0.81
N VAL A 552 32.98 -4.17 -2.09
CA VAL A 552 32.76 -5.52 -2.67
C VAL A 552 33.75 -6.51 -2.07
N ARG A 553 35.03 -6.14 -1.92
CA ARG A 553 36.06 -7.04 -1.40
C ARG A 553 35.83 -7.43 0.06
N GLU A 554 35.37 -6.49 0.88
CA GLU A 554 34.94 -6.77 2.26
C GLU A 554 33.75 -7.75 2.29
N ALA A 555 32.73 -7.52 1.46
CA ALA A 555 31.58 -8.44 1.33
C ALA A 555 32.01 -9.83 0.89
N TRP A 556 32.94 -9.89 -0.06
CA TRP A 556 33.50 -11.13 -0.60
C TRP A 556 34.30 -11.90 0.45
N ALA A 557 35.08 -11.21 1.30
CA ALA A 557 35.77 -11.84 2.42
C ALA A 557 34.78 -12.52 3.39
N CYS A 558 33.65 -11.87 3.71
CA CYS A 558 32.58 -12.47 4.50
C CYS A 558 31.92 -13.67 3.80
N PHE A 559 31.73 -13.61 2.48
CA PHE A 559 31.18 -14.70 1.69
C PHE A 559 32.12 -15.92 1.64
N LEU A 560 33.42 -15.72 1.43
CA LEU A 560 34.42 -16.79 1.46
C LEU A 560 34.52 -17.41 2.86
N SER A 561 34.53 -16.59 3.91
CA SER A 561 34.51 -17.07 5.30
C SER A 561 33.31 -17.96 5.61
N TYR A 562 32.16 -17.70 4.97
CA TYR A 562 30.98 -18.56 5.08
C TYR A 562 31.20 -19.92 4.40
N GLN A 563 31.82 -19.93 3.22
CA GLN A 563 32.14 -21.16 2.48
C GLN A 563 33.21 -21.99 3.18
N ASP A 564 34.25 -21.36 3.72
CA ASP A 564 35.37 -22.02 4.40
C ASP A 564 34.91 -22.77 5.68
N ARG A 565 33.82 -22.31 6.29
CA ARG A 565 33.17 -23.00 7.43
C ARG A 565 32.36 -24.24 7.02
N GLY A 566 32.30 -24.56 5.72
CA GLY A 566 31.56 -25.72 5.21
C GLY A 566 30.05 -25.63 5.41
N LEU A 567 29.49 -24.41 5.50
CA LEU A 567 28.06 -24.21 5.75
C LEU A 567 27.23 -24.47 4.48
N PRO A 568 25.97 -24.95 4.59
CA PRO A 568 25.16 -25.33 3.42
C PRO A 568 24.86 -24.14 2.51
N ALA A 569 25.06 -24.25 1.20
CA ALA A 569 24.77 -23.16 0.27
C ALA A 569 23.30 -22.68 0.38
N LYS A 570 23.09 -21.38 0.57
CA LYS A 570 21.76 -20.77 0.69
C LYS A 570 21.60 -19.57 -0.23
N GLY A 571 20.50 -19.56 -0.99
CA GLY A 571 20.21 -18.50 -1.96
C GLY A 571 20.22 -17.08 -1.39
N ALA A 572 19.84 -16.90 -0.12
CA ALA A 572 19.87 -15.60 0.55
C ALA A 572 21.28 -14.99 0.68
N ILE A 573 22.31 -15.83 0.88
CA ILE A 573 23.71 -15.38 0.98
C ILE A 573 24.23 -14.97 -0.38
N TYR A 574 23.93 -15.76 -1.41
CA TYR A 574 24.26 -15.42 -2.79
C TYR A 574 23.56 -14.13 -3.22
N ALA A 575 22.28 -13.96 -2.88
CA ALA A 575 21.56 -12.72 -3.16
C ALA A 575 22.21 -11.50 -2.49
N ALA A 576 22.65 -11.61 -1.23
CA ALA A 576 23.33 -10.52 -0.54
C ALA A 576 24.68 -10.14 -1.17
N MET A 577 25.44 -11.13 -1.64
CA MET A 577 26.70 -10.88 -2.35
C MET A 577 26.47 -10.30 -3.75
N ALA A 578 25.50 -10.85 -4.49
CA ALA A 578 25.13 -10.33 -5.80
C ALA A 578 24.56 -8.91 -5.74
N GLU A 579 23.81 -8.57 -4.68
CA GLU A 579 23.40 -7.18 -4.39
C GLU A 579 24.62 -6.25 -4.37
N LYS A 580 25.71 -6.63 -3.69
CA LYS A 580 26.94 -5.81 -3.64
C LYS A 580 27.59 -5.63 -5.01
N LEU A 581 27.68 -6.69 -5.81
CA LEU A 581 28.24 -6.65 -7.16
C LEU A 581 27.40 -5.73 -8.08
N ILE A 582 26.07 -5.87 -8.05
CA ILE A 582 25.14 -5.08 -8.86
C ILE A 582 25.23 -3.60 -8.50
N TYR A 583 25.19 -3.26 -7.22
CA TYR A 583 25.22 -1.86 -6.80
C TYR A 583 26.59 -1.21 -7.00
N ARG A 584 27.70 -1.95 -6.94
CA ARG A 584 29.02 -1.40 -7.30
C ARG A 584 29.08 -1.03 -8.78
N ARG A 585 28.63 -1.92 -9.66
CA ARG A 585 28.53 -1.62 -11.10
C ARG A 585 27.66 -0.40 -11.36
N ASN A 586 26.48 -0.34 -10.76
CA ASN A 586 25.57 0.80 -10.90
C ASN A 586 26.18 2.12 -10.37
N ALA A 587 26.99 2.07 -9.31
CA ALA A 587 27.67 3.24 -8.77
C ALA A 587 28.73 3.78 -9.74
N ILE A 588 29.49 2.89 -10.39
CA ILE A 588 30.47 3.25 -11.42
C ILE A 588 29.78 3.88 -12.64
N GLU A 589 28.75 3.24 -13.17
CA GLU A 589 28.01 3.72 -14.35
C GLU A 589 27.36 5.10 -14.14
N ARG A 590 27.06 5.46 -12.89
CA ARG A 590 26.42 6.72 -12.52
C ARG A 590 27.39 7.76 -11.97
N GLU A 591 28.70 7.51 -12.00
CA GLU A 591 29.72 8.40 -11.44
C GLU A 591 29.44 8.80 -9.97
N PHE A 592 28.84 7.87 -9.22
CA PHE A 592 28.38 8.12 -7.85
C PHE A 592 29.53 8.53 -6.93
N ASP A 593 30.70 7.92 -7.12
CA ASP A 593 31.90 8.14 -6.32
C ASP A 593 32.36 9.61 -6.34
N GLN A 594 32.00 10.38 -7.37
CA GLN A 594 32.35 11.80 -7.52
C GLN A 594 31.24 12.75 -7.05
N MET A 595 29.99 12.36 -7.23
CA MET A 595 28.83 13.25 -7.05
C MET A 595 28.12 13.13 -5.70
N SER A 596 28.39 12.07 -4.93
CA SER A 596 27.59 11.73 -3.73
C SER A 596 28.39 11.81 -2.43
N HIS A 597 27.78 12.41 -1.41
CA HIS A 597 28.28 12.46 -0.03
C HIS A 597 27.53 11.49 0.91
N VAL A 598 26.87 10.46 0.36
CA VAL A 598 26.17 9.45 1.16
C VAL A 598 27.20 8.53 1.84
N LEU A 599 27.03 8.29 3.13
CA LEU A 599 27.92 7.43 3.92
C LEU A 599 27.57 5.94 3.73
N PRO A 600 28.53 5.03 3.90
CA PRO A 600 28.28 3.59 3.86
C PRO A 600 27.12 3.17 4.77
N GLY A 601 26.23 2.33 4.25
CA GLY A 601 25.06 1.81 4.97
C GLY A 601 23.86 2.76 5.06
N ASP A 602 23.95 4.02 4.61
CA ASP A 602 22.78 4.92 4.51
C ASP A 602 22.00 4.75 3.19
N GLY A 603 22.68 4.28 2.15
CA GLY A 603 22.15 3.99 0.82
C GLY A 603 22.40 2.55 0.38
N LEU A 604 22.06 2.24 -0.88
CA LEU A 604 22.28 0.91 -1.49
C LEU A 604 23.64 0.83 -2.19
N GLU A 605 24.30 1.96 -2.36
CA GLU A 605 25.53 2.11 -3.10
C GLU A 605 26.70 1.44 -2.39
N VAL A 606 27.62 0.88 -3.19
CA VAL A 606 28.82 0.20 -2.72
C VAL A 606 30.02 1.03 -3.12
N HIS A 607 30.83 1.38 -2.11
CA HIS A 607 31.94 2.31 -2.25
C HIS A 607 33.15 1.66 -2.91
N PRO A 608 34.06 2.46 -3.49
CA PRO A 608 35.32 1.96 -4.02
C PRO A 608 36.20 1.38 -2.91
N GLU A 609 37.16 0.55 -3.31
CA GLU A 609 38.20 0.05 -2.41
C GLU A 609 39.06 1.19 -1.86
N PRO A 610 39.67 1.05 -0.66
CA PRO A 610 40.59 2.04 -0.11
C PRO A 610 41.75 2.37 -1.07
N ALA A 611 42.18 3.63 -1.07
CA ALA A 611 43.29 4.09 -1.91
C ALA A 611 44.64 3.47 -1.51
N SER A 612 44.78 3.09 -0.23
CA SER A 612 45.99 2.52 0.34
C SER A 612 45.93 0.98 0.33
N ALA A 613 46.96 0.35 -0.22
CA ALA A 613 47.08 -1.11 -0.25
C ALA A 613 47.15 -1.75 1.15
N ARG A 614 47.52 -0.99 2.19
CA ARG A 614 47.55 -1.48 3.58
C ARG A 614 46.15 -1.67 4.17
N ASP A 615 45.19 -0.89 3.67
CA ASP A 615 43.82 -0.88 4.18
C ASP A 615 42.91 -1.83 3.39
N ILE A 616 43.39 -2.34 2.25
CA ILE A 616 42.68 -3.34 1.45
C ILE A 616 42.73 -4.69 2.16
N ILE A 617 41.56 -5.28 2.38
CA ILE A 617 41.45 -6.63 2.93
C ILE A 617 41.99 -7.68 1.95
N TYR A 618 42.83 -8.58 2.47
CA TYR A 618 43.28 -9.75 1.71
C TYR A 618 42.13 -10.74 1.50
N VAL A 619 41.95 -11.19 0.27
CA VAL A 619 41.06 -12.29 -0.11
C VAL A 619 41.84 -13.28 -0.99
N PRO A 620 41.63 -14.60 -0.84
CA PRO A 620 42.37 -15.61 -1.58
C PRO A 620 42.00 -15.67 -3.07
N THR A 621 40.80 -15.21 -3.43
CA THR A 621 40.30 -15.12 -4.81
C THR A 621 39.60 -13.80 -5.02
N GLU A 622 39.79 -13.17 -6.18
CA GLU A 622 39.12 -11.91 -6.52
C GLU A 622 37.60 -12.09 -6.66
N PRO A 623 36.78 -11.05 -6.37
CA PRO A 623 35.34 -11.10 -6.55
C PRO A 623 34.96 -11.30 -8.03
N PRO A 624 34.04 -12.22 -8.36
CA PRO A 624 33.62 -12.49 -9.74
C PRO A 624 32.69 -11.40 -10.29
N THR A 625 32.46 -11.42 -11.60
CA THR A 625 31.37 -10.66 -12.22
C THR A 625 29.99 -11.22 -11.82
N VAL A 626 28.91 -10.46 -12.07
CA VAL A 626 27.56 -10.92 -11.73
C VAL A 626 27.17 -12.18 -12.50
N ASP A 627 27.52 -12.26 -13.79
CA ASP A 627 27.19 -13.42 -14.63
C ASP A 627 27.95 -14.67 -14.19
N GLU A 628 29.27 -14.57 -13.99
CA GLU A 628 30.09 -15.67 -13.45
C GLU A 628 29.59 -16.13 -12.08
N PHE A 629 29.19 -15.19 -11.23
CA PHE A 629 28.65 -15.50 -9.91
C PHE A 629 27.30 -16.24 -9.98
N LEU A 630 26.45 -15.90 -10.95
CA LEU A 630 25.20 -16.62 -11.20
C LEU A 630 25.44 -18.02 -11.74
N ASP A 631 26.44 -18.21 -12.62
CA ASP A 631 26.83 -19.53 -13.09
C ASP A 631 27.35 -20.41 -11.95
N HIS A 632 28.16 -19.85 -11.05
CA HIS A 632 28.58 -20.53 -9.83
C HIS A 632 27.40 -20.91 -8.92
N MET A 633 26.42 -20.01 -8.78
CA MET A 633 25.20 -20.27 -8.01
C MET A 633 24.38 -21.41 -8.63
N ARG A 634 24.22 -21.43 -9.95
CA ARG A 634 23.52 -22.48 -10.69
C ARG A 634 24.23 -23.83 -10.60
N GLY A 635 25.56 -23.85 -10.67
CA GLY A 635 26.37 -25.06 -10.48
C GLY A 635 26.19 -25.70 -9.09
N ARG A 636 25.70 -24.93 -8.10
CA ARG A 636 25.32 -25.42 -6.76
C ARG A 636 23.84 -25.80 -6.65
N GLY A 637 23.08 -25.81 -7.74
CA GLY A 637 21.65 -26.12 -7.77
C GLY A 637 20.74 -25.00 -7.26
N LEU A 638 21.27 -23.78 -7.07
CA LEU A 638 20.50 -22.63 -6.59
C LEU A 638 20.04 -21.76 -7.77
N ARG A 639 18.82 -21.22 -7.70
CA ARG A 639 18.25 -20.31 -8.71
C ARG A 639 17.83 -18.96 -8.11
N PRO A 640 18.02 -17.83 -8.80
CA PRO A 640 17.50 -16.55 -8.38
C PRO A 640 15.97 -16.55 -8.30
N SER A 641 15.42 -15.98 -7.22
CA SER A 641 13.98 -15.94 -6.97
C SER A 641 13.53 -14.62 -6.35
N GLY A 642 12.24 -14.33 -6.47
CA GLY A 642 11.58 -13.22 -5.78
C GLY A 642 12.28 -11.87 -5.97
N ARG A 643 12.71 -11.24 -4.86
CA ARG A 643 13.39 -9.92 -4.88
C ARG A 643 14.73 -9.95 -5.59
N PHE A 644 15.45 -11.06 -5.52
CA PHE A 644 16.76 -11.16 -6.15
C PHE A 644 16.63 -11.23 -7.67
N LEU A 645 15.73 -12.07 -8.19
CA LEU A 645 15.39 -12.08 -9.62
C LEU A 645 14.88 -10.72 -10.10
N ALA A 646 14.02 -10.08 -9.32
CA ALA A 646 13.55 -8.72 -9.61
C ALA A 646 14.71 -7.71 -9.74
N LEU A 647 15.70 -7.75 -8.84
CA LEU A 647 16.88 -6.89 -8.92
C LEU A 647 17.75 -7.16 -10.16
N LEU A 648 17.94 -8.44 -10.51
CA LEU A 648 18.66 -8.83 -11.73
C LEU A 648 17.99 -8.24 -12.98
N LEU A 649 16.67 -8.41 -13.11
CA LEU A 649 15.90 -7.84 -14.23
C LEU A 649 16.01 -6.31 -14.29
N GLN A 650 16.01 -5.64 -13.14
CA GLN A 650 16.13 -4.18 -13.08
C GLN A 650 17.54 -3.66 -13.38
N SER A 651 18.57 -4.51 -13.22
CA SER A 651 19.98 -4.18 -13.48
C SER A 651 20.50 -4.79 -14.78
N ALA A 652 19.63 -5.38 -15.58
CA ALA A 652 19.98 -5.88 -16.90
C ALA A 652 20.46 -4.73 -17.79
N THR A 653 21.65 -4.91 -18.37
CA THR A 653 22.30 -3.95 -19.27
C THR A 653 21.89 -4.13 -20.73
N SER A 654 21.28 -5.27 -21.06
CA SER A 654 20.80 -5.59 -22.40
C SER A 654 19.52 -6.44 -22.34
N LEU A 655 18.77 -6.46 -23.45
CA LEU A 655 17.63 -7.37 -23.61
C LEU A 655 18.05 -8.84 -23.41
N HIS A 656 19.20 -9.23 -23.96
CA HIS A 656 19.72 -10.60 -23.83
C HIS A 656 20.01 -10.97 -22.36
N SER A 657 20.76 -10.13 -21.63
CA SER A 657 21.09 -10.39 -20.23
C SER A 657 19.83 -10.50 -19.35
N GLY A 658 18.83 -9.64 -19.58
CA GLY A 658 17.58 -9.70 -18.81
C GLY A 658 16.76 -10.97 -19.08
N LEU A 659 16.74 -11.44 -20.33
CA LEU A 659 16.10 -12.72 -20.69
C LEU A 659 16.89 -13.91 -20.14
N HIS A 660 18.22 -13.85 -20.17
CA HIS A 660 19.08 -14.85 -19.55
C HIS A 660 18.82 -14.95 -18.03
N TYR A 661 18.71 -13.83 -17.33
CA TYR A 661 18.34 -13.82 -15.91
C TYR A 661 16.95 -14.42 -15.66
N LEU A 662 15.99 -14.18 -16.55
CA LEU A 662 14.65 -14.77 -16.47
C LEU A 662 14.72 -16.30 -16.59
N GLN A 663 15.50 -16.83 -17.54
CA GLN A 663 15.71 -18.27 -17.75
C GLN A 663 16.48 -18.93 -16.60
N CYS A 664 17.42 -18.21 -15.98
CA CYS A 664 18.15 -18.70 -14.82
C CYS A 664 17.30 -18.77 -13.53
N GLY A 665 16.14 -18.09 -13.52
CA GLY A 665 15.29 -17.92 -12.35
C GLY A 665 14.51 -19.17 -11.91
N ASP A 666 13.74 -19.02 -10.85
CA ASP A 666 12.85 -20.04 -10.28
C ASP A 666 11.47 -20.15 -10.96
N LEU A 667 11.25 -19.41 -12.05
CA LEU A 667 10.00 -19.42 -12.81
C LEU A 667 9.86 -20.71 -13.62
N THR A 668 8.60 -21.15 -13.82
CA THR A 668 8.31 -22.31 -14.68
C THR A 668 8.46 -21.96 -16.16
N ASP A 669 8.72 -22.96 -17.01
CA ASP A 669 8.84 -22.73 -18.45
C ASP A 669 7.58 -22.11 -19.06
N VAL A 670 6.40 -22.46 -18.54
CA VAL A 670 5.11 -21.87 -18.94
C VAL A 670 5.02 -20.39 -18.56
N GLN A 671 5.51 -20.02 -17.38
CA GLN A 671 5.57 -18.62 -16.94
C GLN A 671 6.55 -17.81 -17.78
N ILE A 672 7.70 -18.38 -18.11
CA ILE A 672 8.70 -17.76 -18.97
C ILE A 672 8.13 -17.59 -20.39
N GLU A 673 7.49 -18.60 -20.97
CA GLU A 673 6.84 -18.49 -22.29
C GLU A 673 5.76 -17.38 -22.27
N ALA A 674 4.93 -17.33 -21.23
CA ALA A 674 3.89 -16.30 -21.11
C ALA A 674 4.44 -14.87 -21.06
N LEU A 675 5.66 -14.70 -20.52
CA LEU A 675 6.36 -13.41 -20.44
C LEU A 675 7.23 -13.10 -21.68
N SER A 676 7.73 -14.10 -22.38
CA SER A 676 8.68 -13.91 -23.50
C SER A 676 8.00 -13.88 -24.87
N VAL A 677 6.78 -14.40 -24.98
CA VAL A 677 6.08 -14.49 -26.27
C VAL A 677 5.33 -13.19 -26.61
N VAL A 678 5.79 -12.50 -27.64
CA VAL A 678 5.10 -11.34 -28.23
C VAL A 678 4.09 -11.81 -29.28
N GLN A 679 2.80 -11.63 -28.98
CA GLN A 679 1.73 -11.98 -29.91
C GLN A 679 1.48 -10.89 -30.97
N GLY A 680 1.07 -11.30 -32.17
CA GLY A 680 0.66 -10.39 -33.24
C GLY A 680 -0.55 -9.52 -32.87
N LYS A 681 -1.59 -10.13 -32.28
CA LYS A 681 -2.89 -9.50 -32.00
C LYS A 681 -3.22 -9.51 -30.49
N PRO A 682 -3.86 -8.45 -29.94
CA PRO A 682 -4.25 -8.41 -28.53
C PRO A 682 -5.17 -9.56 -28.09
N ARG A 683 -6.08 -10.02 -28.97
CA ARG A 683 -7.02 -11.11 -28.67
C ARG A 683 -6.32 -12.45 -28.45
N THR A 684 -5.15 -12.66 -29.08
CA THR A 684 -4.40 -13.91 -28.97
C THR A 684 -3.74 -14.06 -27.60
N TYR A 685 -3.56 -13.00 -26.82
CA TYR A 685 -3.12 -13.14 -25.42
C TYR A 685 -4.11 -13.90 -24.53
N GLN A 686 -5.36 -14.09 -24.98
CA GLN A 686 -6.34 -14.90 -24.27
C GLN A 686 -6.05 -16.40 -24.36
N THR A 687 -5.15 -16.84 -25.26
CA THR A 687 -4.73 -18.24 -25.37
C THR A 687 -3.53 -18.57 -24.48
N LEU A 688 -3.01 -17.60 -23.73
CA LEU A 688 -1.98 -17.86 -22.72
C LEU A 688 -2.57 -18.69 -21.58
N ASP A 689 -1.72 -19.46 -20.91
CA ASP A 689 -2.06 -20.02 -19.60
C ASP A 689 -2.19 -18.87 -18.58
N LEU A 690 -3.43 -18.41 -18.42
CA LEU A 690 -3.74 -17.30 -17.53
C LEU A 690 -3.54 -17.67 -16.06
N GLU A 691 -3.65 -18.95 -15.68
CA GLU A 691 -3.45 -19.36 -14.29
C GLU A 691 -1.98 -19.19 -13.90
N ALA A 692 -1.07 -19.81 -14.67
CA ALA A 692 0.37 -19.66 -14.47
C ALA A 692 0.84 -18.19 -14.51
N PHE A 693 0.28 -17.38 -15.43
CA PHE A 693 0.57 -15.95 -15.54
C PHE A 693 0.08 -15.14 -14.33
N HIS A 694 -1.07 -15.47 -13.77
CA HIS A 694 -1.61 -14.77 -12.61
C HIS A 694 -0.91 -15.14 -11.30
N ASP A 695 -0.33 -16.34 -11.23
CA ASP A 695 0.45 -16.81 -10.07
C ASP A 695 1.83 -16.15 -9.95
N LEU A 696 2.28 -15.41 -10.98
CA LEU A 696 3.53 -14.65 -10.93
C LEU A 696 3.58 -13.64 -9.75
N PRO A 697 4.69 -13.51 -9.02
CA PRO A 697 4.86 -12.48 -8.00
C PRO A 697 4.80 -11.06 -8.60
N ASP A 698 4.03 -10.15 -7.98
CA ASP A 698 3.83 -8.77 -8.47
C ASP A 698 5.13 -8.00 -8.68
N LEU A 699 6.11 -8.18 -7.77
CA LEU A 699 7.41 -7.50 -7.87
C LEU A 699 8.24 -7.98 -9.06
N VAL A 700 8.26 -9.29 -9.32
CA VAL A 700 8.97 -9.88 -10.48
C VAL A 700 8.29 -9.41 -11.75
N PHE A 701 6.95 -9.47 -11.80
CA PHE A 701 6.17 -8.98 -12.92
C PHE A 701 6.48 -7.51 -13.24
N ALA A 702 6.40 -6.61 -12.26
CA ALA A 702 6.68 -5.20 -12.52
C ALA A 702 8.14 -4.92 -12.87
N SER A 703 9.08 -5.70 -12.33
CA SER A 703 10.49 -5.61 -12.70
C SER A 703 10.73 -6.05 -14.14
N PHE A 704 10.04 -7.08 -14.59
CA PHE A 704 10.04 -7.50 -16.00
C PHE A 704 9.41 -6.43 -16.90
N ILE A 705 8.29 -5.82 -16.50
CA ILE A 705 7.69 -4.68 -17.21
C ILE A 705 8.67 -3.50 -17.29
N LYS A 706 9.34 -3.16 -16.18
CA LYS A 706 10.39 -2.12 -16.16
C LYS A 706 11.52 -2.47 -17.11
N PHE A 707 11.99 -3.72 -17.10
CA PHE A 707 13.03 -4.22 -18.00
C PHE A 707 12.65 -4.04 -19.48
N LEU A 708 11.45 -4.46 -19.88
CA LEU A 708 10.95 -4.27 -21.24
C LEU A 708 10.82 -2.79 -21.61
N CYS A 709 10.36 -1.96 -20.67
CA CYS A 709 10.23 -0.52 -20.84
C CYS A 709 11.60 0.16 -21.04
N THR A 710 12.62 -0.22 -20.26
CA THR A 710 13.99 0.30 -20.37
C THR A 710 14.63 -0.08 -21.70
N HIS A 711 14.42 -1.31 -22.18
CA HIS A 711 14.99 -1.80 -23.44
C HIS A 711 14.03 -1.66 -24.63
N SER A 712 13.14 -0.66 -24.57
CA SER A 712 12.16 -0.40 -25.63
C SER A 712 12.59 0.67 -26.63
N ASP A 713 13.77 1.26 -26.46
CA ASP A 713 14.29 2.28 -27.36
C ASP A 713 14.53 1.70 -28.75
N ILE A 714 14.20 2.47 -29.78
CA ILE A 714 14.23 2.01 -31.17
C ILE A 714 15.33 2.77 -31.94
N THR A 715 16.12 3.59 -31.25
CA THR A 715 17.17 4.45 -31.81
C THR A 715 18.17 3.68 -32.65
N SER A 716 18.72 2.57 -32.14
CA SER A 716 19.70 1.73 -32.85
C SER A 716 19.10 0.95 -34.04
N LEU A 717 17.81 0.61 -33.97
CA LEU A 717 17.10 -0.13 -35.01
C LEU A 717 16.62 0.77 -36.18
N ASP A 718 16.42 2.08 -35.92
CA ASP A 718 15.85 3.03 -36.88
C ASP A 718 16.88 3.60 -37.86
N VAL A 719 18.20 3.47 -37.58
CA VAL A 719 19.31 3.98 -38.43
C VAL A 719 19.45 3.23 -39.76
N GLY A 720 18.83 2.05 -39.92
CA GLY A 720 18.93 1.27 -41.16
C GLY A 720 17.63 0.63 -41.67
N ASN A 721 16.54 0.60 -40.89
CA ASN A 721 15.39 -0.26 -41.18
C ASN A 721 14.08 0.51 -41.42
N ARG A 722 13.55 0.48 -42.65
CA ARG A 722 12.26 1.09 -43.02
C ARG A 722 11.04 0.31 -42.49
N ASN A 723 11.24 -0.84 -41.83
CA ASN A 723 10.18 -1.80 -41.52
C ASN A 723 9.47 -1.58 -40.16
N ILE A 724 9.85 -0.55 -39.38
CA ILE A 724 9.22 -0.30 -38.08
C ILE A 724 7.88 0.43 -38.27
N LEU A 725 6.79 -0.23 -37.88
CA LEU A 725 5.45 0.29 -38.04
C LEU A 725 5.22 1.50 -37.13
N THR A 726 4.43 2.47 -37.59
CA THR A 726 4.02 3.62 -36.76
C THR A 726 3.30 3.19 -35.47
N ALA A 727 2.63 2.03 -35.50
CA ALA A 727 2.01 1.43 -34.32
C ALA A 727 3.02 0.96 -33.26
N ASP A 728 4.24 0.57 -33.66
CA ASP A 728 5.29 0.16 -32.73
C ASP A 728 6.07 1.37 -32.19
N ARG A 729 6.13 2.46 -32.98
CA ARG A 729 6.65 3.75 -32.54
C ARG A 729 5.79 4.37 -31.43
N PHE A 730 4.46 4.36 -31.62
CA PHE A 730 3.47 4.99 -30.72
C PHE A 730 2.37 4.01 -30.29
N PRO A 731 2.70 3.01 -29.45
CA PRO A 731 1.83 1.87 -29.15
C PRO A 731 0.54 2.22 -28.40
N ALA A 732 0.46 3.39 -27.75
CA ALA A 732 -0.78 3.79 -27.08
C ALA A 732 -1.79 4.49 -28.00
N LEU A 733 -1.33 5.17 -29.05
CA LEU A 733 -2.19 5.97 -29.94
C LEU A 733 -2.84 5.13 -31.04
N ILE A 734 -2.07 4.25 -31.70
CA ILE A 734 -2.54 3.50 -32.86
C ILE A 734 -2.99 2.11 -32.44
N ALA A 735 -4.22 1.70 -32.81
CA ALA A 735 -4.64 0.32 -32.60
C ALA A 735 -3.86 -0.60 -33.53
N ALA A 736 -3.17 -1.62 -33.01
CA ALA A 736 -2.44 -2.63 -33.78
C ALA A 736 -3.36 -3.56 -34.62
N GLY A 737 -4.61 -3.16 -34.89
CA GLY A 737 -5.66 -3.99 -35.48
C GLY A 737 -5.34 -4.50 -36.89
N SER A 738 -4.33 -3.95 -37.57
CA SER A 738 -3.97 -4.29 -38.95
C SER A 738 -2.53 -4.83 -39.11
N SER A 739 -1.78 -5.07 -38.03
CA SER A 739 -0.40 -5.58 -38.12
C SER A 739 -0.40 -7.11 -38.19
N THR A 740 0.04 -7.67 -39.32
CA THR A 740 0.31 -9.09 -39.56
C THR A 740 1.69 -9.50 -39.04
N CYS A 741 2.01 -9.16 -37.78
CA CYS A 741 3.25 -9.60 -37.17
C CYS A 741 3.08 -11.02 -36.62
N ALA A 742 4.00 -11.94 -36.95
CA ALA A 742 4.01 -13.32 -36.47
C ALA A 742 4.23 -13.40 -34.95
N LYS A 743 3.97 -14.58 -34.35
CA LYS A 743 4.38 -14.89 -32.97
C LYS A 743 5.91 -14.78 -32.93
N VAL A 744 6.44 -13.94 -32.04
CA VAL A 744 7.90 -13.80 -31.83
C VAL A 744 8.20 -14.18 -30.40
N ASP A 745 9.16 -15.07 -30.19
CA ASP A 745 9.76 -15.33 -28.90
C ASP A 745 10.94 -14.37 -28.69
N LEU A 746 10.88 -13.55 -27.63
CA LEU A 746 11.94 -12.61 -27.29
C LEU A 746 13.26 -13.32 -26.98
N VAL A 747 13.22 -14.53 -26.43
CA VAL A 747 14.41 -15.32 -26.11
C VAL A 747 15.14 -15.68 -27.40
N ALA A 748 14.44 -16.38 -28.31
CA ALA A 748 14.99 -16.76 -29.62
C ALA A 748 15.46 -15.54 -30.41
N TYR A 749 14.68 -14.45 -30.41
CA TYR A 749 15.09 -13.20 -31.07
C TYR A 749 16.41 -12.65 -30.53
N SER A 750 16.63 -12.71 -29.20
CA SER A 750 17.85 -12.21 -28.58
C SER A 750 19.08 -13.08 -28.90
N GLU A 751 18.89 -14.38 -29.08
CA GLU A 751 19.95 -15.32 -29.48
C GLU A 751 20.34 -15.15 -30.96
N GLU A 752 19.35 -14.91 -31.83
CA GLU A 752 19.58 -14.63 -33.25
C GLU A 752 20.26 -13.27 -33.50
N HIS A 753 20.08 -12.33 -32.58
CA HIS A 753 20.59 -10.95 -32.69
C HIS A 753 21.36 -10.52 -31.44
N PRO A 754 22.52 -11.13 -31.13
CA PRO A 754 23.24 -10.91 -29.87
C PRO A 754 23.76 -9.47 -29.71
N GLY A 755 23.88 -8.70 -30.81
CA GLY A 755 24.23 -7.27 -30.78
C GLY A 755 23.03 -6.32 -30.63
N ASN A 756 21.80 -6.80 -30.80
CA ASN A 756 20.60 -5.96 -30.69
C ASN A 756 20.18 -5.84 -29.22
N GLN A 757 20.40 -4.66 -28.66
CA GLN A 757 20.05 -4.38 -27.25
C GLN A 757 18.54 -4.18 -27.02
N HIS A 758 17.72 -4.12 -28.09
CA HIS A 758 16.31 -3.72 -28.02
C HIS A 758 15.39 -4.52 -28.95
N HIS A 759 14.10 -4.54 -28.62
CA HIS A 759 13.05 -5.12 -29.47
C HIS A 759 11.93 -4.08 -29.74
N PRO A 760 11.51 -3.87 -31.01
CA PRO A 760 10.61 -2.76 -31.37
C PRO A 760 9.23 -2.85 -30.72
N ARG A 761 8.76 -4.06 -30.39
CA ARG A 761 7.46 -4.28 -29.73
C ARG A 761 7.54 -4.50 -28.22
N ALA A 762 8.70 -4.33 -27.58
CA ALA A 762 8.86 -4.56 -26.14
C ALA A 762 7.87 -3.73 -25.30
N LEU A 763 7.74 -2.43 -25.58
CA LEU A 763 6.80 -1.55 -24.87
C LEU A 763 5.33 -1.93 -25.15
N TRP A 764 5.02 -2.32 -26.38
CA TRP A 764 3.67 -2.77 -26.73
C TRP A 764 3.30 -4.05 -25.96
N HIS A 765 4.22 -5.00 -25.88
CA HIS A 765 4.06 -6.25 -25.14
C HIS A 765 3.86 -5.98 -23.65
N ALA A 766 4.69 -5.10 -23.05
CA ALA A 766 4.53 -4.66 -21.66
C ALA A 766 3.13 -4.08 -21.37
N ILE A 767 2.58 -3.27 -22.29
CA ILE A 767 1.22 -2.72 -22.19
C ILE A 767 0.17 -3.84 -22.22
N GLN A 768 0.31 -4.84 -23.10
CA GLN A 768 -0.65 -5.94 -23.17
C GLN A 768 -0.61 -6.79 -21.90
N LEU A 769 0.57 -7.20 -21.44
CA LEU A 769 0.74 -7.97 -20.21
C LEU A 769 0.12 -7.25 -19.00
N THR A 770 0.37 -5.96 -18.86
CA THR A 770 -0.17 -5.16 -17.74
C THR A 770 -1.69 -5.03 -17.82
N LYS A 771 -2.28 -4.95 -19.01
CA LYS A 771 -3.74 -4.99 -19.19
C LYS A 771 -4.34 -6.35 -18.88
N LEU A 772 -3.61 -7.44 -19.02
CA LEU A 772 -4.10 -8.79 -18.71
C LEU A 772 -4.09 -9.08 -17.21
N ARG A 773 -3.22 -8.42 -16.44
CA ARG A 773 -3.10 -8.63 -14.98
C ARG A 773 -4.44 -8.42 -14.26
N ARG A 774 -4.83 -9.40 -13.42
CA ARG A 774 -6.08 -9.38 -12.62
C ARG A 774 -6.04 -8.35 -11.50
N ALA A 775 -4.94 -8.31 -10.76
CA ALA A 775 -4.74 -7.39 -9.65
C ALA A 775 -4.14 -6.07 -10.17
N PRO A 776 -4.71 -4.91 -9.83
CA PRO A 776 -4.08 -3.63 -10.14
C PRO A 776 -2.77 -3.51 -9.37
N TYR A 777 -1.67 -3.22 -10.08
CA TYR A 777 -0.36 -2.99 -9.48
C TYR A 777 0.26 -1.73 -10.06
N THR A 778 0.28 -0.66 -9.26
CA THR A 778 0.68 0.69 -9.67
C THR A 778 2.09 0.77 -10.27
N PRO A 779 3.14 0.14 -9.71
CA PRO A 779 4.50 0.28 -10.25
C PRO A 779 4.65 -0.13 -11.73
N ALA A 780 3.96 -1.18 -12.17
CA ALA A 780 3.98 -1.59 -13.58
C ALA A 780 3.41 -0.50 -14.50
N TRP A 781 2.31 0.15 -14.09
CA TRP A 781 1.73 1.28 -14.83
C TRP A 781 2.62 2.51 -14.83
N THR A 782 3.29 2.82 -13.71
CA THR A 782 4.25 3.92 -13.63
C THR A 782 5.43 3.73 -14.58
N HIS A 783 5.96 2.50 -14.70
CA HIS A 783 7.02 2.19 -15.66
C HIS A 783 6.58 2.33 -17.12
N ILE A 784 5.36 1.90 -17.45
CA ILE A 784 4.76 2.11 -18.77
C ILE A 784 4.58 3.60 -19.06
N LEU A 785 4.06 4.36 -18.11
CA LEU A 785 3.86 5.80 -18.24
C LEU A 785 5.20 6.51 -18.50
N LEU A 786 6.24 6.18 -17.72
CA LEU A 786 7.58 6.71 -17.93
C LEU A 786 8.09 6.38 -19.34
N ALA A 787 7.99 5.12 -19.79
CA ALA A 787 8.47 4.72 -21.10
C ALA A 787 7.72 5.38 -22.27
N LEU A 788 6.40 5.58 -22.14
CA LEU A 788 5.58 6.28 -23.15
C LEU A 788 5.92 7.76 -23.29
N THR A 789 6.52 8.35 -22.26
CA THR A 789 6.91 9.77 -22.23
C THR A 789 8.37 10.04 -22.63
N ARG A 790 9.15 8.98 -22.90
CA ARG A 790 10.55 9.09 -23.35
C ARG A 790 10.64 9.35 -24.85
N GLU A 791 11.74 10.00 -25.25
CA GLU A 791 12.13 10.16 -26.65
C GLU A 791 12.83 8.87 -27.12
N ARG A 792 12.13 8.02 -27.87
CA ARG A 792 12.61 6.66 -28.22
C ARG A 792 13.19 6.53 -29.63
N LEU A 793 13.09 7.57 -30.46
CA LEU A 793 13.54 7.57 -31.86
C LEU A 793 14.67 8.56 -32.07
N ALA A 794 15.68 8.18 -32.87
CA ALA A 794 16.76 9.04 -33.28
C ALA A 794 16.42 9.68 -34.64
N GLY A 795 16.14 10.99 -34.65
CA GLY A 795 15.94 11.72 -35.90
C GLY A 795 15.64 13.19 -35.71
N TYR A 796 16.05 13.99 -36.69
CA TYR A 796 15.90 15.45 -36.68
C TYR A 796 14.69 15.94 -37.50
N TYR A 797 14.10 15.08 -38.34
CA TYR A 797 13.07 15.49 -39.31
C TYR A 797 11.86 14.54 -39.37
N GLY A 798 10.71 15.09 -39.81
CA GLY A 798 9.48 14.35 -40.11
C GLY A 798 8.90 13.61 -38.89
N PRO A 799 8.34 12.39 -39.06
CA PRO A 799 7.77 11.56 -37.99
C PRO A 799 8.75 11.19 -36.86
N ARG A 800 10.04 11.48 -37.05
CA ARG A 800 11.14 11.19 -36.11
C ARG A 800 11.58 12.43 -35.33
N SER A 801 11.07 13.63 -35.64
CA SER A 801 11.50 14.85 -34.96
C SER A 801 11.24 14.77 -33.45
N ARG A 802 12.20 15.25 -32.65
CA ARG A 802 12.07 15.27 -31.17
C ARG A 802 10.83 16.05 -30.73
N SER A 803 10.54 17.16 -31.41
CA SER A 803 9.37 18.00 -31.13
C SER A 803 8.05 17.25 -31.34
N LEU A 804 7.91 16.51 -32.45
CA LEU A 804 6.74 15.66 -32.69
C LEU A 804 6.61 14.56 -31.63
N GLN A 805 7.72 13.90 -31.29
CA GLN A 805 7.74 12.84 -30.29
C GLN A 805 7.25 13.35 -28.93
N ARG A 806 7.67 14.54 -28.49
CA ARG A 806 7.24 15.15 -27.22
C ARG A 806 5.74 15.42 -27.17
N ILE A 807 5.15 15.95 -28.24
CA ILE A 807 3.70 16.21 -28.31
C ILE A 807 2.90 14.90 -28.32
N LEU A 808 3.33 13.91 -29.11
CA LEU A 808 2.68 12.59 -29.13
C LEU A 808 2.84 11.83 -27.80
N ALA A 809 3.99 11.98 -27.12
CA ALA A 809 4.26 11.40 -25.81
C ALA A 809 3.26 11.86 -24.74
N TRP A 810 2.91 13.15 -24.72
CA TRP A 810 1.85 13.67 -23.84
C TRP A 810 0.50 12.97 -24.06
N HIS A 811 0.08 12.83 -25.32
CA HIS A 811 -1.17 12.15 -25.65
C HIS A 811 -1.14 10.65 -25.31
N GLN A 812 0.03 10.01 -25.42
CA GLN A 812 0.23 8.64 -24.94
C GLN A 812 0.08 8.55 -23.42
N ALA A 813 0.61 9.51 -22.68
CA ALA A 813 0.45 9.61 -21.23
C ALA A 813 -1.01 9.79 -20.81
N LEU A 814 -1.77 10.68 -21.45
CA LEU A 814 -3.22 10.82 -21.21
C LEU A 814 -3.97 9.50 -21.47
N ARG A 815 -3.57 8.77 -22.52
CA ARG A 815 -4.16 7.47 -22.81
C ARG A 815 -3.84 6.44 -21.73
N ALA A 816 -2.60 6.40 -21.24
CA ALA A 816 -2.20 5.54 -20.13
C ALA A 816 -2.98 5.89 -18.85
N LEU A 817 -3.15 7.17 -18.54
CA LEU A 817 -3.96 7.65 -17.41
C LEU A 817 -5.41 7.16 -17.52
N SER A 818 -6.00 7.19 -18.72
CA SER A 818 -7.36 6.64 -18.93
C SER A 818 -7.45 5.13 -18.65
N TRP A 819 -6.40 4.35 -18.97
CA TRP A 819 -6.35 2.92 -18.67
C TRP A 819 -6.19 2.65 -17.18
N MET A 820 -5.40 3.47 -16.48
CA MET A 820 -5.24 3.40 -15.03
C MET A 820 -6.58 3.68 -14.32
N ARG A 821 -7.29 4.74 -14.71
CA ARG A 821 -8.63 5.07 -14.18
C ARG A 821 -9.65 3.96 -14.42
N GLN A 822 -9.65 3.35 -15.60
CA GLN A 822 -10.54 2.21 -15.92
C GLN A 822 -10.25 0.96 -15.08
N ARG A 823 -9.07 0.86 -14.48
CA ARG A 823 -8.62 -0.27 -13.66
C ARG A 823 -8.53 0.07 -12.17
N ASP A 824 -9.05 1.23 -11.77
CA ASP A 824 -9.01 1.69 -10.37
C ASP A 824 -7.56 1.73 -9.82
N VAL A 825 -6.62 2.16 -10.67
CA VAL A 825 -5.21 2.35 -10.31
C VAL A 825 -4.98 3.83 -10.05
N GLU A 826 -4.70 4.20 -8.80
CA GLU A 826 -4.36 5.57 -8.44
C GLU A 826 -3.00 5.99 -9.02
N LEU A 827 -2.95 7.23 -9.51
CA LEU A 827 -1.71 7.85 -9.95
C LEU A 827 -0.95 8.34 -8.71
N GLY A 828 0.08 7.59 -8.30
CA GLY A 828 0.99 8.05 -7.24
C GLY A 828 1.82 9.26 -7.68
N GLU A 829 2.47 9.90 -6.71
CA GLU A 829 3.32 11.08 -6.90
C GLU A 829 4.34 10.95 -8.05
N GLU A 830 5.04 9.82 -8.18
CA GLU A 830 6.00 9.63 -9.27
C GLU A 830 5.32 9.66 -10.64
N GLY A 831 4.10 9.11 -10.74
CA GLY A 831 3.29 9.20 -11.95
C GLY A 831 2.89 10.63 -12.27
N PHE A 832 2.49 11.41 -11.25
CA PHE A 832 2.18 12.82 -11.42
C PHE A 832 3.40 13.64 -11.89
N ARG A 833 4.58 13.42 -11.28
CA ARG A 833 5.83 14.06 -11.71
C ARG A 833 6.17 13.74 -13.17
N ILE A 834 5.98 12.50 -13.61
CA ILE A 834 6.16 12.11 -15.02
C ILE A 834 5.20 12.88 -15.93
N LEU A 835 3.94 13.05 -15.55
CA LEU A 835 2.97 13.84 -16.32
C LEU A 835 3.40 15.30 -16.44
N CYS A 836 3.82 15.95 -15.35
CA CYS A 836 4.30 17.32 -15.38
C CYS A 836 5.49 17.49 -16.34
N VAL A 837 6.49 16.61 -16.24
CA VAL A 837 7.67 16.66 -17.13
C VAL A 837 7.28 16.42 -18.60
N ALA A 838 6.39 15.47 -18.87
CA ALA A 838 5.92 15.19 -20.22
C ALA A 838 5.14 16.36 -20.81
N PHE A 839 4.27 17.00 -20.02
CA PHE A 839 3.51 18.18 -20.41
C PHE A 839 4.42 19.36 -20.72
N THR A 840 5.35 19.71 -19.83
CA THR A 840 6.32 20.78 -20.05
C THR A 840 7.10 20.59 -21.34
N LYS A 841 7.56 19.36 -21.62
CA LYS A 841 8.26 19.04 -22.87
C LYS A 841 7.38 19.18 -24.11
N ALA A 842 6.10 18.80 -24.02
CA ALA A 842 5.15 18.89 -25.12
C ALA A 842 4.81 20.35 -25.44
N ILE A 843 4.58 21.19 -24.43
CA ILE A 843 4.32 22.62 -24.60
C ILE A 843 5.54 23.34 -25.17
N ASP A 844 6.74 23.10 -24.62
CA ASP A 844 7.98 23.67 -25.17
C ASP A 844 8.18 23.31 -26.66
N ALA A 845 7.86 22.07 -27.05
CA ALA A 845 7.93 21.63 -28.43
C ALA A 845 6.85 22.27 -29.33
N ALA A 846 5.63 22.40 -28.83
CA ALA A 846 4.51 22.98 -29.58
C ALA A 846 4.73 24.48 -29.84
N LEU A 847 5.18 25.23 -28.84
CA LEU A 847 5.45 26.67 -28.94
C LEU A 847 6.64 26.97 -29.87
N LYS A 848 7.71 26.17 -29.81
CA LYS A 848 8.89 26.37 -30.68
C LYS A 848 8.63 25.98 -32.14
N HIS A 849 7.71 25.05 -32.39
CA HIS A 849 7.48 24.47 -33.73
C HIS A 849 5.98 24.25 -34.03
N PRO A 850 5.20 25.32 -34.28
CA PRO A 850 3.75 25.24 -34.44
C PRO A 850 3.32 24.31 -35.59
N GLY A 851 4.02 24.34 -36.73
CA GLY A 851 3.72 23.43 -37.85
C GLY A 851 3.93 21.94 -37.52
N THR A 852 4.78 21.62 -36.54
CA THR A 852 4.93 20.23 -36.05
C THR A 852 3.76 19.85 -35.13
N ALA A 853 3.21 20.80 -34.37
CA ALA A 853 2.03 20.58 -33.55
C ALA A 853 0.80 20.24 -34.41
N GLU A 854 0.53 20.99 -35.48
CA GLU A 854 -0.55 20.70 -36.43
C GLU A 854 -0.44 19.29 -37.03
N GLN A 855 0.77 18.90 -37.46
CA GLN A 855 1.03 17.54 -37.95
C GLN A 855 0.74 16.48 -36.88
N SER A 856 1.07 16.75 -35.62
CA SER A 856 0.80 15.86 -34.50
C SER A 856 -0.70 15.65 -34.27
N PHE A 857 -1.48 16.74 -34.28
CA PHE A 857 -2.94 16.70 -34.10
C PHE A 857 -3.61 15.95 -35.24
N ALA A 858 -3.17 16.17 -36.49
CA ALA A 858 -3.66 15.42 -37.63
C ALA A 858 -3.40 13.89 -37.51
N LEU A 859 -2.25 13.49 -36.97
CA LEU A 859 -1.93 12.07 -36.72
C LEU A 859 -2.81 11.49 -35.61
N ILE A 860 -3.04 12.23 -34.54
CA ILE A 860 -3.91 11.82 -33.42
C ILE A 860 -5.35 11.67 -33.91
N HIS A 861 -5.86 12.63 -34.68
CA HIS A 861 -7.19 12.59 -35.26
C HIS A 861 -7.37 11.36 -36.18
N LYS A 862 -6.41 11.09 -37.07
CA LYS A 862 -6.39 9.87 -37.90
C LYS A 862 -6.39 8.59 -37.07
N ALA A 863 -5.66 8.57 -35.95
CA ALA A 863 -5.62 7.42 -35.05
C ALA A 863 -6.95 7.21 -34.28
N ARG A 864 -7.64 8.30 -33.92
CA ARG A 864 -8.97 8.27 -33.28
C ARG A 864 -10.06 7.77 -34.22
N ILE A 865 -10.11 8.27 -35.47
CA ILE A 865 -11.10 7.82 -36.46
C ILE A 865 -11.04 6.30 -36.69
N ARG A 866 -9.83 5.72 -36.70
CA ARG A 866 -9.63 4.27 -36.83
C ARG A 866 -10.14 3.46 -35.63
N ARG A 867 -10.47 4.11 -34.51
CA ARG A 867 -11.02 3.51 -33.27
C ARG A 867 -12.47 3.99 -33.09
N LEU A 868 -13.42 3.43 -33.84
CA LEU A 868 -14.86 3.69 -33.67
C LEU A 868 -15.25 3.54 -32.17
N LYS A 869 -15.83 4.62 -31.59
CA LYS A 869 -16.16 4.89 -30.16
C LYS A 869 -15.12 5.66 -29.31
N ALA A 870 -14.65 6.81 -29.76
CA ALA A 870 -14.10 7.83 -28.86
C ALA A 870 -15.04 9.04 -28.83
N THR A 871 -15.36 9.54 -27.63
CA THR A 871 -16.05 10.82 -27.42
C THR A 871 -15.20 11.97 -27.94
N ASN A 872 -15.86 13.02 -28.45
CA ASN A 872 -15.26 14.21 -29.06
C ASN A 872 -14.50 15.09 -28.05
N GLU A 873 -13.42 14.58 -27.44
CA GLU A 873 -12.53 15.37 -26.59
C GLU A 873 -11.18 15.55 -27.32
N GLY A 874 -11.15 16.42 -28.33
CA GLY A 874 -9.96 16.73 -29.14
C GLY A 874 -9.29 18.03 -28.70
N ASP A 875 -8.01 17.92 -28.35
CA ASP A 875 -7.07 19.05 -28.31
C ASP A 875 -6.65 19.30 -29.76
N ASP A 876 -7.51 19.90 -30.58
CA ASP A 876 -7.24 20.10 -32.01
C ASP A 876 -6.36 21.35 -32.25
N GLU A 877 -6.13 22.14 -31.21
CA GLU A 877 -5.34 23.38 -31.20
C GLU A 877 -4.36 23.41 -30.01
N ILE A 878 -3.30 24.23 -30.11
CA ILE A 878 -2.29 24.38 -29.05
C ILE A 878 -2.92 24.95 -27.77
N ASP A 879 -3.84 25.91 -27.89
CA ASP A 879 -4.52 26.51 -26.74
C ASP A 879 -5.41 25.50 -26.01
N ALA A 880 -6.12 24.65 -26.77
CA ALA A 880 -6.91 23.55 -26.22
C ALA A 880 -6.02 22.54 -25.47
N LEU A 881 -4.88 22.16 -26.05
CA LEU A 881 -3.88 21.31 -25.42
C LEU A 881 -3.37 21.91 -24.08
N MET A 882 -3.08 23.21 -24.06
CA MET A 882 -2.62 23.92 -22.87
C MET A 882 -3.69 23.92 -21.77
N GLN A 883 -4.93 24.31 -22.09
CA GLN A 883 -6.03 24.39 -21.13
C GLN A 883 -6.41 23.02 -20.57
N HIS A 884 -6.62 22.03 -21.43
CA HIS A 884 -6.97 20.68 -21.01
C HIS A 884 -5.83 20.04 -20.21
N GLY A 885 -4.57 20.21 -20.65
CA GLY A 885 -3.43 19.66 -19.93
C GLY A 885 -3.23 20.26 -18.54
N LEU A 886 -3.39 21.58 -18.39
CA LEU A 886 -3.39 22.23 -17.09
C LEU A 886 -4.53 21.74 -16.20
N GLN A 887 -5.75 21.62 -16.72
CA GLN A 887 -6.89 21.13 -15.96
C GLN A 887 -6.65 19.70 -15.44
N VAL A 888 -6.09 18.83 -16.28
CA VAL A 888 -5.71 17.47 -15.87
C VAL A 888 -4.67 17.50 -14.75
N LEU A 889 -3.60 18.29 -14.89
CA LEU A 889 -2.54 18.37 -13.88
C LEU A 889 -3.05 18.96 -12.55
N LYS A 890 -3.80 20.07 -12.58
CA LYS A 890 -4.41 20.67 -11.37
C LYS A 890 -5.32 19.68 -10.66
N HIS A 891 -6.21 19.00 -11.40
CA HIS A 891 -7.09 18.00 -10.83
C HIS A 891 -6.32 16.80 -10.24
N GLN A 892 -5.23 16.36 -10.87
CA GLN A 892 -4.39 15.30 -10.29
C GLN A 892 -3.63 15.77 -9.04
N PHE A 893 -3.15 17.00 -9.02
CA PHE A 893 -2.48 17.58 -7.85
C PHE A 893 -3.45 17.69 -6.66
N ASP A 894 -4.66 18.20 -6.90
CA ASP A 894 -5.72 18.27 -5.89
C ASP A 894 -6.06 16.88 -5.36
N HIS A 895 -6.23 15.89 -6.23
CA HIS A 895 -6.51 14.51 -5.80
C HIS A 895 -5.34 13.87 -5.03
N LEU A 896 -4.11 14.31 -5.26
CA LEU A 896 -2.93 13.80 -4.56
C LEU A 896 -2.84 14.35 -3.12
N ILE A 897 -3.19 15.62 -2.94
CA ILE A 897 -2.88 16.38 -1.73
C ILE A 897 -4.13 16.62 -0.89
N LEU A 898 -5.22 17.05 -1.51
CA LEU A 898 -6.43 17.48 -0.82
C LEU A 898 -7.28 16.26 -0.44
N PRO A 899 -7.88 16.26 0.75
CA PRO A 899 -8.93 15.32 1.08
C PRO A 899 -10.16 15.58 0.20
N ALA A 900 -10.59 14.58 -0.57
CA ALA A 900 -11.74 14.60 -1.49
C ALA A 900 -12.89 15.53 -1.08
N SER A 901 -13.24 16.43 -2.01
CA SER A 901 -14.43 17.28 -2.20
C SER A 901 -15.29 17.71 -1.00
N LYS A 902 -15.72 18.99 -1.01
CA LYS A 902 -16.74 19.71 -0.21
C LYS A 902 -17.75 18.94 0.65
N THR A 903 -18.15 17.73 0.28
CA THR A 903 -18.96 16.82 1.11
C THR A 903 -18.23 16.32 2.37
N SER A 904 -16.89 16.33 2.41
CA SER A 904 -16.08 15.94 3.57
C SER A 904 -15.85 17.09 4.56
N GLU A 905 -15.94 18.36 4.11
CA GLU A 905 -15.65 19.54 4.92
C GLU A 905 -16.47 19.58 6.22
N HIS A 906 -17.74 19.18 6.19
CA HIS A 906 -18.60 19.15 7.38
C HIS A 906 -18.31 18.00 8.34
N ALA A 907 -17.95 16.82 7.83
CA ALA A 907 -17.52 15.69 8.66
C ALA A 907 -16.14 15.95 9.29
N GLU A 908 -15.33 16.77 8.62
CA GLU A 908 -14.01 17.20 9.06
C GLU A 908 -14.10 18.33 10.11
N GLN A 909 -14.96 19.34 9.91
CA GLN A 909 -15.21 20.44 10.86
C GLN A 909 -15.55 19.97 12.29
N SER A 910 -16.06 18.75 12.44
CA SER A 910 -16.29 18.03 13.70
C SER A 910 -15.10 17.85 14.62
N VAL A 911 -13.92 17.69 14.03
CA VAL A 911 -12.69 17.43 14.76
C VAL A 911 -11.90 18.72 14.95
N PHE A 912 -12.30 19.80 14.27
CA PHE A 912 -11.54 21.05 14.13
C PHE A 912 -12.20 22.28 14.78
N ALA A 913 -13.30 22.14 15.53
CA ALA A 913 -13.87 23.25 16.29
C ALA A 913 -13.16 23.39 17.65
N GLY A 914 -11.95 23.97 17.62
CA GLY A 914 -11.20 24.36 18.81
C GLY A 914 -9.95 25.13 18.40
N GLU A 915 -9.83 26.38 18.84
CA GLU A 915 -8.76 27.30 18.49
C GLU A 915 -7.35 26.74 18.76
N VAL A 916 -6.42 27.27 17.96
CA VAL A 916 -4.99 26.94 17.88
C VAL A 916 -4.29 27.22 19.22
N ALA A 917 -4.26 26.27 20.16
CA ALA A 917 -3.40 26.42 21.35
C ALA A 917 -3.05 25.17 22.19
N SER A 918 -3.41 23.92 21.85
CA SER A 918 -3.01 22.78 22.70
C SER A 918 -2.69 21.48 21.95
N GLU A 919 -1.56 20.85 22.34
CA GLU A 919 -1.04 19.54 21.89
C GLU A 919 -1.99 18.35 22.18
N THR A 920 -3.17 18.62 22.71
CA THR A 920 -4.13 17.67 23.27
C THR A 920 -5.35 17.40 22.37
N HIS A 921 -5.41 17.85 21.11
CA HIS A 921 -6.51 17.50 20.18
C HIS A 921 -6.15 16.34 19.23
N LEU A 922 -7.16 15.51 18.86
CA LEU A 922 -7.00 14.40 17.91
C LEU A 922 -7.04 14.92 16.46
N ASN A 923 -5.98 15.60 16.02
CA ASN A 923 -5.96 16.18 14.67
C ASN A 923 -5.69 15.11 13.61
N VAL A 924 -6.56 15.06 12.60
CA VAL A 924 -6.35 14.27 11.39
C VAL A 924 -5.45 15.08 10.45
N PRO A 925 -4.39 14.48 9.84
CA PRO A 925 -3.47 15.25 9.00
C PRO A 925 -4.22 15.95 7.86
N SER A 926 -3.84 17.18 7.54
CA SER A 926 -4.53 18.00 6.52
C SER A 926 -4.32 17.52 5.10
N MET A 927 -3.24 16.76 4.83
CA MET A 927 -2.87 16.28 3.50
C MET A 927 -2.86 14.76 3.41
N LEU A 928 -3.29 14.23 2.26
CA LEU A 928 -3.23 12.80 1.95
C LEU A 928 -1.83 12.35 1.53
N GLN A 929 -1.13 13.16 0.74
CA GLN A 929 0.28 12.95 0.42
C GLN A 929 1.02 14.28 0.46
N ILE A 930 2.21 14.26 1.07
CA ILE A 930 3.13 15.40 1.04
C ILE A 930 4.00 15.25 -0.22
N PRO A 931 3.91 16.14 -1.21
CA PRO A 931 4.69 16.04 -2.43
C PRO A 931 6.17 16.33 -2.15
N SER A 932 7.07 15.58 -2.79
CA SER A 932 8.50 15.86 -2.70
C SER A 932 8.86 17.17 -3.40
N PRO A 933 9.97 17.81 -3.00
CA PRO A 933 10.44 19.03 -3.64
C PRO A 933 10.63 18.88 -5.16
N ALA A 934 11.04 17.70 -5.65
CA ALA A 934 11.18 17.44 -7.08
C ALA A 934 9.84 17.40 -7.82
N THR A 935 8.78 16.92 -7.16
CA THR A 935 7.42 16.92 -7.70
C THR A 935 6.86 18.33 -7.77
N LEU A 936 7.06 19.13 -6.71
CA LEU A 936 6.69 20.55 -6.70
C LEU A 936 7.41 21.32 -7.80
N HIS A 937 8.73 21.14 -7.95
CA HIS A 937 9.50 21.77 -9.03
C HIS A 937 8.95 21.43 -10.41
N ALA A 938 8.63 20.15 -10.66
CA ALA A 938 8.06 19.73 -11.94
C ALA A 938 6.69 20.37 -12.20
N PHE A 939 5.86 20.52 -11.16
CA PHE A 939 4.55 21.17 -11.29
C PHE A 939 4.66 22.68 -11.50
N VAL A 940 5.54 23.38 -10.78
CA VAL A 940 5.88 24.80 -11.01
C VAL A 940 6.32 25.00 -12.46
N ARG A 941 7.19 24.13 -12.99
CA ARG A 941 7.59 24.19 -14.40
C ARG A 941 6.44 23.99 -15.37
N ALA A 942 5.47 23.12 -15.06
CA ALA A 942 4.30 22.91 -15.88
C ALA A 942 3.40 24.15 -15.94
N LEU A 943 3.11 24.75 -14.77
CA LEU A 943 2.32 25.99 -14.66
C LEU A 943 3.01 27.17 -15.39
N GLY A 944 4.29 27.39 -15.06
CA GLY A 944 5.08 28.48 -15.63
C GLY A 944 5.33 28.36 -17.15
N SER A 945 5.36 27.15 -17.71
CA SER A 945 5.51 26.95 -19.16
C SER A 945 4.29 27.39 -19.97
N VAL A 946 3.12 27.49 -19.31
CA VAL A 946 1.85 27.91 -19.92
C VAL A 946 1.50 29.36 -19.56
N GLY A 947 2.26 30.00 -18.65
CA GLY A 947 2.01 31.35 -18.17
C GLY A 947 0.84 31.45 -17.18
N ASP A 948 0.59 30.39 -16.40
CA ASP A 948 -0.46 30.34 -15.39
C ASP A 948 0.01 30.95 -14.05
N ASP A 949 0.19 32.28 -14.05
CA ASP A 949 0.71 33.02 -12.89
C ASP A 949 -0.22 32.92 -11.67
N GLU A 950 -1.54 32.92 -11.91
CA GLU A 950 -2.54 32.64 -10.88
C GLU A 950 -2.30 31.27 -10.26
N GLY A 951 -2.15 30.22 -11.08
CA GLY A 951 -1.83 28.88 -10.59
C GLY A 951 -0.54 28.82 -9.77
N LEU A 952 0.50 29.57 -10.16
CA LEU A 952 1.76 29.68 -9.42
C LEU A 952 1.57 30.36 -8.05
N LEU A 953 0.83 31.46 -7.98
CA LEU A 953 0.53 32.14 -6.71
C LEU A 953 -0.34 31.30 -5.80
N HIS A 954 -1.37 30.63 -6.33
CA HIS A 954 -2.20 29.71 -5.56
C HIS A 954 -1.38 28.56 -4.97
N LEU A 955 -0.44 28.01 -5.76
CA LEU A 955 0.47 26.98 -5.29
C LEU A 955 1.41 27.53 -4.20
N LEU A 956 1.99 28.72 -4.39
CA LEU A 956 2.88 29.35 -3.42
C LEU A 956 2.17 29.66 -2.10
N HIS A 957 0.92 30.12 -2.16
CA HIS A 957 0.09 30.36 -0.98
C HIS A 957 -0.17 29.07 -0.19
N TRP A 958 -0.47 27.98 -0.89
CA TRP A 958 -0.59 26.66 -0.29
C TRP A 958 0.75 26.17 0.31
N MET A 959 1.87 26.39 -0.39
CA MET A 959 3.21 26.05 0.10
C MET A 959 3.55 26.84 1.37
N SER A 960 3.26 28.14 1.41
CA SER A 960 3.48 29.01 2.58
C SER A 960 2.69 28.54 3.80
N ARG A 961 1.40 28.22 3.63
CA ARG A 961 0.55 27.64 4.68
C ARG A 961 1.02 26.28 5.20
N SER A 962 1.83 25.57 4.41
CA SER A 962 2.25 24.19 4.67
C SER A 962 3.76 24.05 4.87
N ALA A 963 4.45 25.17 5.11
CA ALA A 963 5.91 25.24 5.04
C ALA A 963 6.61 24.25 5.98
N ASP A 964 6.13 24.09 7.21
CA ASP A 964 6.73 23.18 8.19
C ASP A 964 6.67 21.72 7.73
N LEU A 965 5.50 21.27 7.25
CA LEU A 965 5.33 19.91 6.73
C LEU A 965 6.19 19.65 5.49
N LEU A 966 6.33 20.67 4.62
CA LEU A 966 7.17 20.58 3.44
C LEU A 966 8.67 20.56 3.80
N LYS A 967 9.07 21.26 4.86
CA LYS A 967 10.43 21.26 5.39
C LYS A 967 10.78 19.90 5.99
N GLU A 968 9.94 19.36 6.88
CA GLU A 968 10.13 18.01 7.45
C GLU A 968 10.23 16.94 6.34
N ALA A 969 9.38 17.05 5.31
CA ALA A 969 9.45 16.14 4.17
C ALA A 969 10.74 16.33 3.36
N ALA A 970 11.19 17.57 3.13
CA ALA A 970 12.44 17.87 2.44
C ALA A 970 13.66 17.29 3.18
N ASP A 971 13.70 17.38 4.51
CA ASP A 971 14.78 16.83 5.34
C ASP A 971 14.94 15.31 5.19
N GLU A 972 13.88 14.59 4.84
CA GLU A 972 13.90 13.15 4.56
C GLU A 972 14.43 12.80 3.15
N HIS A 973 14.70 13.80 2.31
CA HIS A 973 15.33 13.65 1.00
C HIS A 973 16.79 14.11 1.03
N ALA A 974 17.71 13.28 0.49
CA ALA A 974 19.15 13.59 0.48
C ALA A 974 19.51 14.94 -0.19
N ASN A 975 18.71 15.41 -1.16
CA ASN A 975 18.85 16.71 -1.83
C ASN A 975 17.58 17.56 -1.68
N GLY A 976 16.80 17.35 -0.61
CA GLY A 976 15.49 17.98 -0.42
C GLY A 976 15.57 19.49 -0.40
N ASP A 977 16.44 20.06 0.44
CA ASP A 977 16.62 21.51 0.58
C ASP A 977 17.08 22.17 -0.72
N LYS A 978 18.09 21.59 -1.37
CA LYS A 978 18.59 22.10 -2.66
C LYS A 978 17.48 22.09 -3.72
N MET A 979 16.65 21.05 -3.75
CA MET A 979 15.54 20.96 -4.70
C MET A 979 14.37 21.88 -4.33
N MET A 980 14.11 22.09 -3.03
CA MET A 980 13.13 23.07 -2.57
C MET A 980 13.58 24.49 -2.94
N ARG A 981 14.86 24.82 -2.71
CA ARG A 981 15.45 26.09 -3.16
C ARG A 981 15.30 26.28 -4.65
N ARG A 982 15.62 25.24 -5.44
CA ARG A 982 15.44 25.24 -6.90
C ARG A 982 13.97 25.43 -7.31
N THR A 983 13.03 24.97 -6.50
CA THR A 983 11.58 25.19 -6.71
C THR A 983 11.22 26.65 -6.55
N LEU A 984 11.67 27.30 -5.47
CA LEU A 984 11.44 28.74 -5.25
C LEU A 984 12.09 29.60 -6.34
N VAL A 985 13.32 29.27 -6.75
CA VAL A 985 14.01 29.94 -7.87
C VAL A 985 13.18 29.83 -9.16
N ALA A 986 12.63 28.64 -9.45
CA ALA A 986 11.79 28.46 -10.63
C ALA A 986 10.51 29.30 -10.58
N ILE A 987 9.85 29.42 -9.42
CA ILE A 987 8.67 30.30 -9.25
C ILE A 987 9.04 31.73 -9.59
N ARG A 988 10.13 32.26 -9.02
CA ARG A 988 10.64 33.61 -9.29
C ARG A 988 10.89 33.83 -10.79
N VAL A 989 11.61 32.90 -11.44
CA VAL A 989 11.92 32.97 -12.88
C VAL A 989 10.66 33.11 -13.73
N PHE A 990 9.60 32.35 -13.44
CA PHE A 990 8.38 32.40 -14.24
C PHE A 990 7.57 33.67 -14.02
N LEU A 991 7.47 34.15 -12.77
CA LEU A 991 6.79 35.42 -12.46
C LEU A 991 7.52 36.62 -13.08
N GLU A 992 8.86 36.62 -13.11
CA GLU A 992 9.69 37.68 -13.70
C GLU A 992 9.72 37.65 -15.23
N ARG A 993 9.64 36.46 -15.86
CA ARG A 993 9.71 36.34 -17.32
C ARG A 993 8.59 37.10 -18.04
N ARG A 994 7.42 37.25 -17.39
CA ARG A 994 6.31 38.07 -17.91
C ARG A 994 6.58 39.58 -17.76
N GLN A 995 7.30 39.98 -16.71
CA GLN A 995 7.73 41.37 -16.48
C GLN A 995 8.63 41.87 -17.63
N GLN A 996 9.50 41.03 -18.18
CA GLN A 996 10.35 41.42 -19.33
C GLN A 996 9.59 41.69 -20.63
N TRP A 997 8.34 41.20 -20.77
CA TRP A 997 7.47 41.49 -21.90
C TRP A 997 6.62 42.75 -21.70
N ILE A 998 6.53 43.27 -20.48
CA ILE A 998 5.77 44.47 -20.12
C ILE A 998 6.79 45.53 -19.71
N ASP A 999 7.02 46.53 -20.57
CA ASP A 999 8.07 47.55 -20.45
C ASP A 999 7.83 48.53 -19.26
N THR A 1000 7.83 48.02 -18.02
CA THR A 1000 7.54 48.79 -16.80
C THR A 1000 8.64 48.61 -15.75
N ARG A 1001 9.22 49.75 -15.33
CA ARG A 1001 10.24 49.85 -14.26
C ARG A 1001 9.69 49.62 -12.83
N VAL A 1002 8.48 49.08 -12.70
CA VAL A 1002 7.77 48.89 -11.42
C VAL A 1002 7.65 47.40 -11.15
N PRO A 1003 8.11 46.85 -10.02
CA PRO A 1003 7.93 45.43 -9.68
C PRO A 1003 6.45 45.04 -9.80
N SER A 1004 6.15 43.94 -10.50
CA SER A 1004 4.77 43.44 -10.62
C SER A 1004 4.20 43.16 -9.23
N ASP A 1005 2.94 43.55 -8.99
CA ASP A 1005 2.20 43.26 -7.75
C ASP A 1005 2.29 41.77 -7.36
N LEU A 1006 2.36 40.87 -8.36
CA LEU A 1006 2.50 39.42 -8.17
C LEU A 1006 3.85 39.01 -7.54
N ILE A 1007 4.94 39.71 -7.87
CA ILE A 1007 6.27 39.45 -7.29
C ILE A 1007 6.32 39.96 -5.84
N VAL A 1008 5.69 41.10 -5.58
CA VAL A 1008 5.59 41.66 -4.23
C VAL A 1008 4.77 40.72 -3.35
N GLU A 1009 3.63 40.23 -3.83
CA GLU A 1009 2.81 39.24 -3.13
C GLU A 1009 3.59 37.93 -2.89
N ALA A 1010 4.29 37.41 -3.91
CA ALA A 1010 5.09 36.20 -3.76
C ALA A 1010 6.21 36.36 -2.72
N ASN A 1011 6.87 37.52 -2.67
CA ASN A 1011 7.89 37.82 -1.68
C ASN A 1011 7.29 37.90 -0.26
N ASP A 1012 6.15 38.57 -0.10
CA ASP A 1012 5.43 38.64 1.17
C ASP A 1012 4.97 37.25 1.66
N LEU A 1013 4.54 36.35 0.75
CA LEU A 1013 4.19 34.98 1.11
C LEU A 1013 5.40 34.16 1.60
N ILE A 1014 6.59 34.38 1.01
CA ILE A 1014 7.81 33.67 1.40
C ILE A 1014 8.39 34.24 2.70
N SER A 1015 8.34 35.56 2.91
CA SER A 1015 8.87 36.20 4.13
C SER A 1015 8.16 35.75 5.41
N ARG A 1016 6.91 35.27 5.29
CA ARG A 1016 6.12 34.66 6.37
C ARG A 1016 6.52 33.22 6.68
N THR A 1017 7.48 32.65 5.95
CA THR A 1017 7.99 31.28 6.13
C THR A 1017 9.42 31.28 6.63
N GLY A 1018 9.98 30.10 6.89
CA GLY A 1018 11.42 29.94 7.16
C GLY A 1018 12.31 29.90 5.90
N TRP A 1019 11.81 30.33 4.73
CA TRP A 1019 12.56 30.37 3.47
C TRP A 1019 12.91 31.80 3.08
N ASP A 1020 14.06 31.96 2.42
CA ASP A 1020 14.49 33.25 1.87
C ASP A 1020 14.01 33.43 0.42
N TRP A 1021 13.79 34.68 -0.02
CA TRP A 1021 13.55 34.96 -1.44
C TRP A 1021 14.81 34.62 -2.26
N PRO A 1022 14.68 34.00 -3.46
CA PRO A 1022 15.83 33.71 -4.33
C PRO A 1022 16.62 34.96 -4.73
N SER A 1023 17.95 34.87 -4.85
CA SER A 1023 18.83 35.95 -5.34
C SER A 1023 18.93 36.00 -6.87
N ASP A 1024 19.36 37.15 -7.42
CA ASP A 1024 19.51 37.34 -8.88
C ASP A 1024 20.57 36.41 -9.49
N ALA A 1025 21.60 36.08 -8.71
CA ALA A 1025 22.62 35.12 -9.10
C ALA A 1025 22.01 33.73 -9.31
N GLU A 1026 21.15 33.28 -8.39
CA GLU A 1026 20.49 31.97 -8.48
C GLU A 1026 19.49 31.91 -9.65
N VAL A 1027 18.78 33.01 -9.93
CA VAL A 1027 17.91 33.13 -11.11
C VAL A 1027 18.72 33.00 -12.39
N THR A 1028 19.88 33.65 -12.45
CA THR A 1028 20.78 33.59 -13.61
C THR A 1028 21.34 32.18 -13.79
N GLU A 1029 21.80 31.53 -12.72
CA GLU A 1029 22.30 30.15 -12.73
C GLU A 1029 21.21 29.16 -13.17
N TYR A 1030 19.96 29.35 -12.75
CA TYR A 1030 18.86 28.46 -13.11
C TYR A 1030 18.45 28.55 -14.59
N CYS A 1031 18.60 29.72 -15.20
CA CYS A 1031 18.27 29.96 -16.61
C CYS A 1031 19.35 29.45 -17.57
N GLN A 1032 20.60 29.29 -17.11
CA GLN A 1032 21.69 28.64 -17.83
C GLN A 1032 21.48 27.12 -17.89
#